data_AF-A0A4P7VZV3-F1
#
_entry.id   AF-A0A4P7VZV3-F1
#
_cell.length_a   1.000
_cell.length_b   1.000
_cell.length_c   1.000
_cell.angle_alpha   90.00
_cell.angle_beta   90.00
_cell.angle_gamma   90.00
#
_symmetry.space_group_name_H-M   'P 1'
#
loop_
_entity.id
_entity.type
_entity.pdbx_description
1 polymer ?
#
loop_
_entity_poly.entity_id
_entity_poly.type
_entity_poly.pdbx_seq_one_letter_code
_entity_poly.pdbx_strand_id
1 'polypeptide(L)'
;MSQTYSFTGIFSKPVPYSSENNLVTISKIIVPRIQRNYAQGRNGENETKIRENFLREIFKNLAVNTVMGMNFMYGAVKKNKENDKEEYVMELLDGQQRFTTLYLLHWYLLNKEKKQNDPAFKPVRDALKSFLYETRTTATKFCKSLADYTCDFGEDKPSEHITKARWYYRTYDKDSTVAGMLVMLDAIDAYYKKYDIKNALERTDNLQFYVLPLMQFSKSEELYMKMNARGLPLSVFDSFKADFTGAMRKVEQLNNEKVQLEGGMEGEEVTHIENISIKLDAKWIDLFWNSSRKKDSDISYMRFFSRFFACRYLIDNQRAPKEMRDTEAAVNLFYTRTEKSKDQYLGFDKYAEELQAHPEYFTAAEKVLDTLQEHQGLIKESLTPVWDKDKEEKGNFFVDADITFTQTLLTVMGAIEEFILTFETFDEELYKKWMRVVWNIVENTDIDNLERVATTLRSFGRMIRHIAAELGVESKFGAERGHASKITNTDSFYQAMANCADMPSTDDDNRWARPFKEEMEKAKLISENGEWLEQFLKMERHPYFKGTTNFYYTEGITLDSFKHRCEFVAEMFDAKGITKQYRKRHVLLRAIMSRMSMWEDIERQYLTENNETHKYLKLLLISDQRIHDMLADILDNSHNEKEIIRALEGETKSLIPYDDKIGSELQTAIACNALRRDVKLYDWITEQPSPVYVHWKNGHIAVAIPGKWFDRYFIDSERDKMAQRFIEKYSMEYYADEEVHKSPDDYTTYGRYKGEDAIFYFNYDENDDYSFNINFSNNHRFRIFVELPKKTRAKKFHEIAKAGHIYKDDPYCVYFDCDNDGNPLFRYYLDCEFDELDAYVEKAMKTTHDTLVKMGIIST
;
A
#
# COMPACT_ATOMS: atom_id res chain seq x y z
N MET A 1 1.67 21.42 -46.86
CA MET A 1 0.46 20.65 -47.20
C MET A 1 -0.67 21.04 -46.24
N SER A 2 -1.74 21.70 -46.72
CA SER A 2 -2.82 22.24 -45.86
C SER A 2 -4.24 21.72 -46.19
N GLN A 3 -4.38 20.81 -47.15
CA GLN A 3 -5.68 20.40 -47.67
C GLN A 3 -6.23 19.16 -46.97
N THR A 4 -7.48 19.24 -46.51
CA THR A 4 -8.26 18.13 -45.94
C THR A 4 -9.33 17.63 -46.90
N TYR A 5 -9.70 16.36 -46.74
CA TYR A 5 -10.66 15.64 -47.57
C TYR A 5 -11.75 15.04 -46.69
N SER A 6 -12.97 14.93 -47.23
CA SER A 6 -14.08 14.15 -46.64
C SER A 6 -14.26 12.85 -47.43
N PHE A 7 -15.18 11.99 -47.00
CA PHE A 7 -15.46 10.72 -47.67
C PHE A 7 -15.85 10.88 -49.15
N THR A 8 -16.63 11.90 -49.49
CA THR A 8 -16.96 12.26 -50.88
C THR A 8 -15.88 13.14 -51.51
N GLY A 9 -15.28 14.04 -50.73
CA GLY A 9 -14.27 14.99 -51.18
C GLY A 9 -13.01 14.34 -51.77
N ILE A 10 -12.66 13.13 -51.34
CA ILE A 10 -11.50 12.39 -51.87
C ILE A 10 -11.63 12.03 -53.37
N PHE A 11 -12.87 11.91 -53.87
CA PHE A 11 -13.14 11.54 -55.26
C PHE A 11 -13.34 12.74 -56.19
N SER A 12 -13.38 13.96 -55.64
CA SER A 12 -13.65 15.19 -56.41
C SER A 12 -12.53 16.22 -56.30
N LYS A 13 -11.79 16.26 -55.19
CA LYS A 13 -10.65 17.15 -55.00
C LYS A 13 -9.35 16.51 -55.53
N PRO A 14 -8.48 17.27 -56.22
CA PRO A 14 -7.20 16.73 -56.68
C PRO A 14 -6.27 16.31 -55.53
N VAL A 15 -5.50 15.24 -55.73
CA VAL A 15 -4.53 14.65 -54.80
C VAL A 15 -3.16 14.55 -55.50
N PRO A 16 -2.03 14.82 -54.83
CA PRO A 16 -0.71 14.66 -55.44
C PRO A 16 -0.41 13.22 -55.88
N TYR A 17 0.20 13.04 -57.06
CA TYR A 17 0.53 11.73 -57.65
C TYR A 17 2.04 11.46 -57.73
N SER A 18 2.77 12.21 -58.57
CA SER A 18 4.21 12.00 -58.78
C SER A 18 5.10 13.12 -58.23
N SER A 19 4.50 14.26 -57.90
CA SER A 19 5.12 15.41 -57.23
C SER A 19 4.00 16.26 -56.63
N GLU A 20 4.32 17.17 -55.71
CA GLU A 20 3.32 18.07 -55.10
C GLU A 20 2.54 18.90 -56.14
N ASN A 21 3.15 19.16 -57.30
CA ASN A 21 2.54 19.94 -58.38
C ASN A 21 1.78 19.09 -59.41
N ASN A 22 1.92 17.76 -59.38
CA ASN A 22 1.20 16.85 -60.26
C ASN A 22 -0.03 16.28 -59.54
N LEU A 23 -1.17 16.96 -59.69
CA LEU A 23 -2.42 16.64 -59.01
C LEU A 23 -3.33 15.82 -59.90
N VAL A 24 -3.91 14.75 -59.35
CA VAL A 24 -4.86 13.85 -60.04
C VAL A 24 -6.12 13.66 -59.23
N THR A 25 -7.24 13.38 -59.90
CA THR A 25 -8.49 13.01 -59.20
C THR A 25 -8.56 11.50 -59.02
N ILE A 26 -8.83 11.06 -57.80
CA ILE A 26 -8.95 9.63 -57.47
C ILE A 26 -10.32 9.12 -57.92
N SER A 27 -10.33 8.13 -58.82
CA SER A 27 -11.56 7.46 -59.25
C SER A 27 -12.01 6.37 -58.28
N LYS A 28 -11.08 5.81 -57.50
CA LYS A 28 -11.35 4.65 -56.65
C LYS A 28 -10.40 4.52 -55.49
N ILE A 29 -10.92 4.06 -54.36
CA ILE A 29 -10.17 3.70 -53.15
C ILE A 29 -10.16 2.18 -53.02
N ILE A 30 -8.97 1.60 -52.92
CA ILE A 30 -8.76 0.16 -52.78
C ILE A 30 -8.10 -0.14 -51.43
N VAL A 31 -8.63 -1.12 -50.71
CA VAL A 31 -7.94 -1.75 -49.58
C VAL A 31 -7.11 -2.92 -50.12
N PRO A 32 -5.77 -2.82 -50.21
CA PRO A 32 -4.93 -3.81 -50.88
C PRO A 32 -4.82 -5.12 -50.09
N ARG A 33 -4.38 -6.20 -50.76
CA ARG A 33 -4.28 -7.56 -50.17
C ARG A 33 -3.49 -7.63 -48.86
N ILE A 34 -2.43 -6.83 -48.75
CA ILE A 34 -1.52 -6.83 -47.60
C ILE A 34 -2.20 -6.38 -46.29
N GLN A 35 -3.36 -5.71 -46.40
CA GLN A 35 -4.10 -5.19 -45.26
C GLN A 35 -4.75 -6.26 -44.40
N ARG A 36 -4.89 -5.99 -43.10
CA ARG A 36 -5.57 -6.89 -42.15
C ARG A 36 -7.10 -6.88 -42.31
N ASN A 37 -7.78 -7.84 -41.69
CA ASN A 37 -9.25 -7.85 -41.60
C ASN A 37 -9.75 -6.60 -40.86
N TYR A 38 -10.96 -6.13 -41.16
CA TYR A 38 -11.57 -5.01 -40.42
C TYR A 38 -11.71 -5.37 -38.94
N ALA A 39 -10.87 -4.76 -38.09
CA ALA A 39 -10.66 -5.15 -36.70
C ALA A 39 -11.49 -4.30 -35.74
N GLN A 40 -11.73 -3.03 -36.08
CA GLN A 40 -12.51 -2.10 -35.25
C GLN A 40 -13.97 -2.57 -35.04
N GLY A 41 -14.46 -3.43 -35.94
CA GLY A 41 -15.77 -4.07 -35.82
C GLY A 41 -15.79 -5.38 -35.02
N ARG A 42 -14.70 -5.84 -34.41
CA ARG A 42 -14.69 -7.14 -33.68
C ARG A 42 -15.26 -7.01 -32.26
N ASN A 43 -15.65 -8.15 -31.68
CA ASN A 43 -16.25 -8.25 -30.34
C ASN A 43 -15.24 -8.37 -29.18
N GLY A 44 -13.94 -8.10 -29.42
CA GLY A 44 -12.95 -8.11 -28.33
C GLY A 44 -13.10 -6.89 -27.41
N GLU A 45 -12.62 -6.98 -26.16
CA GLU A 45 -12.76 -5.91 -25.17
C GLU A 45 -12.03 -4.63 -25.60
N ASN A 46 -10.80 -4.76 -26.11
CA ASN A 46 -10.00 -3.65 -26.61
C ASN A 46 -10.62 -3.03 -27.87
N GLU A 47 -11.05 -3.86 -28.83
CA GLU A 47 -11.70 -3.39 -30.05
C GLU A 47 -13.03 -2.70 -29.78
N THR A 48 -13.77 -3.16 -28.76
CA THR A 48 -15.01 -2.52 -28.31
C THR A 48 -14.74 -1.13 -27.74
N LYS A 49 -13.73 -0.99 -26.86
CA LYS A 49 -13.29 0.33 -26.34
C LYS A 49 -12.90 1.28 -27.48
N ILE A 50 -12.13 0.81 -28.46
CA ILE A 50 -11.72 1.63 -29.63
C ILE A 50 -12.94 2.04 -30.48
N ARG A 51 -13.85 1.10 -30.78
CA ARG A 51 -15.09 1.37 -31.52
C ARG A 51 -15.95 2.42 -30.81
N GLU A 52 -16.18 2.26 -29.51
CA GLU A 52 -17.02 3.14 -28.72
C GLU A 52 -16.42 4.54 -28.57
N ASN A 53 -15.09 4.64 -28.40
CA ASN A 53 -14.38 5.92 -28.36
C ASN A 53 -14.52 6.65 -29.70
N PHE A 54 -14.27 5.96 -30.81
CA PHE A 54 -14.32 6.57 -32.15
C PHE A 54 -15.75 7.00 -32.54
N LEU A 55 -16.75 6.14 -32.32
CA LEU A 55 -18.15 6.50 -32.60
C LEU A 55 -18.64 7.61 -31.67
N ARG A 56 -18.20 7.65 -30.40
CA ARG A 56 -18.52 8.74 -29.49
C ARG A 56 -18.02 10.07 -30.03
N GLU A 57 -16.79 10.14 -30.53
CA GLU A 57 -16.24 11.36 -31.11
C GLU A 57 -16.95 11.76 -32.41
N ILE A 58 -17.20 10.82 -33.32
CA ILE A 58 -17.93 11.08 -34.58
C ILE A 58 -19.30 11.69 -34.26
N PHE A 59 -20.12 11.00 -33.45
CA PHE A 59 -21.49 11.44 -33.19
C PHE A 59 -21.56 12.69 -32.32
N LYS A 60 -20.60 12.89 -31.41
CA LYS A 60 -20.46 14.17 -30.68
C LYS A 60 -20.26 15.33 -31.67
N ASN A 61 -19.30 15.21 -32.60
CA ASN A 61 -19.02 16.26 -33.59
C ASN A 61 -20.17 16.48 -34.58
N LEU A 62 -20.83 15.41 -35.03
CA LEU A 62 -22.02 15.52 -35.88
C LEU A 62 -23.17 16.23 -35.14
N ALA A 63 -23.35 15.99 -33.84
CA ALA A 63 -24.40 16.63 -33.05
C ALA A 63 -24.17 18.13 -32.90
N VAL A 64 -22.94 18.56 -32.60
CA VAL A 64 -22.56 19.98 -32.46
C VAL A 64 -22.19 20.67 -33.77
N ASN A 65 -22.16 19.94 -34.89
CA ASN A 65 -21.80 20.42 -36.22
C ASN A 65 -20.40 21.07 -36.30
N THR A 66 -19.40 20.44 -35.68
CA THR A 66 -18.00 20.90 -35.69
C THR A 66 -17.11 19.98 -36.54
N VAL A 67 -16.04 20.54 -37.11
CA VAL A 67 -15.05 19.78 -37.89
C VAL A 67 -14.28 18.82 -36.98
N MET A 68 -14.25 17.55 -37.35
CA MET A 68 -13.45 16.50 -36.69
C MET A 68 -12.27 16.13 -37.60
N GLY A 69 -11.05 16.36 -37.12
CA GLY A 69 -9.84 15.86 -37.76
C GLY A 69 -9.64 14.37 -37.47
N MET A 70 -9.79 13.51 -38.47
CA MET A 70 -9.59 12.06 -38.39
C MET A 70 -8.15 11.64 -38.74
N ASN A 71 -7.17 12.52 -38.55
CA ASN A 71 -5.74 12.32 -38.83
C ASN A 71 -5.44 11.96 -40.31
N PHE A 72 -4.26 11.40 -40.57
CA PHE A 72 -3.75 11.08 -41.90
C PHE A 72 -4.27 9.75 -42.44
N MET A 73 -4.53 9.70 -43.75
CA MET A 73 -4.69 8.50 -44.55
C MET A 73 -3.55 8.40 -45.55
N TYR A 74 -2.86 7.27 -45.53
CA TYR A 74 -1.70 7.02 -46.38
C TYR A 74 -2.08 6.04 -47.48
N GLY A 75 -1.71 6.34 -48.71
CA GLY A 75 -1.94 5.40 -49.80
C GLY A 75 -1.07 5.66 -51.02
N ALA A 76 -0.89 4.61 -51.81
CA ALA A 76 -0.18 4.67 -53.07
C ALA A 76 -1.19 5.01 -54.18
N VAL A 77 -0.97 6.13 -54.86
CA VAL A 77 -1.76 6.51 -56.04
C VAL A 77 -1.15 5.83 -57.27
N LYS A 78 -1.96 5.10 -58.04
CA LYS A 78 -1.55 4.36 -59.23
C LYS A 78 -2.46 4.68 -60.41
N LYS A 79 -1.89 4.73 -61.62
CA LYS A 79 -2.66 4.80 -62.86
C LYS A 79 -3.30 3.44 -63.13
N ASN A 80 -4.62 3.42 -63.31
CA ASN A 80 -5.36 2.24 -63.74
C ASN A 80 -5.02 1.95 -65.21
N LYS A 81 -4.41 0.80 -65.49
CA LYS A 81 -3.97 0.40 -66.84
C LYS A 81 -5.00 -0.45 -67.59
N GLU A 82 -6.16 -0.74 -66.99
CA GLU A 82 -7.14 -1.66 -67.57
C GLU A 82 -8.05 -1.04 -68.64
N ASN A 83 -8.10 0.30 -68.76
CA ASN A 83 -8.94 1.02 -69.73
C ASN A 83 -8.15 2.10 -70.49
N ASP A 84 -8.58 2.44 -71.72
CA ASP A 84 -8.03 3.56 -72.52
C ASP A 84 -8.30 4.96 -71.92
N LYS A 85 -8.94 5.04 -70.75
CA LYS A 85 -9.20 6.28 -70.00
C LYS A 85 -8.17 6.44 -68.88
N GLU A 86 -7.62 7.65 -68.73
CA GLU A 86 -6.72 7.96 -67.61
C GLU A 86 -7.48 8.01 -66.28
N GLU A 87 -7.54 6.89 -65.57
CA GLU A 87 -8.12 6.80 -64.23
C GLU A 87 -7.03 6.55 -63.18
N TYR A 88 -7.17 7.15 -61.99
CA TYR A 88 -6.22 7.01 -60.88
C TYR A 88 -6.88 6.35 -59.68
N VAL A 89 -6.24 5.31 -59.17
CA VAL A 89 -6.72 4.55 -58.01
C VAL A 89 -5.76 4.77 -56.84
N MET A 90 -6.30 4.91 -55.64
CA MET A 90 -5.50 4.99 -54.42
C MET A 90 -5.65 3.71 -53.60
N GLU A 91 -4.54 3.00 -53.41
CA GLU A 91 -4.44 1.85 -52.51
C GLU A 91 -4.12 2.34 -51.09
N LEU A 92 -5.04 2.13 -50.15
CA LEU A 92 -4.86 2.52 -48.75
C LEU A 92 -3.82 1.62 -48.07
N LEU A 93 -2.69 2.21 -47.68
CA LEU A 93 -1.63 1.55 -46.92
C LEU A 93 -1.80 1.77 -45.40
N ASP A 94 -2.42 2.88 -44.99
CA ASP A 94 -2.90 3.10 -43.63
C ASP A 94 -4.15 4.01 -43.63
N GLY A 95 -5.03 3.84 -42.64
CA GLY A 95 -6.34 4.50 -42.58
C GLY A 95 -7.53 3.62 -43.01
N GLN A 96 -7.29 2.34 -43.36
CA GLN A 96 -8.33 1.39 -43.78
C GLN A 96 -9.51 1.31 -42.80
N GLN A 97 -9.24 1.19 -41.49
CA GLN A 97 -10.30 1.01 -40.49
C GLN A 97 -11.23 2.23 -40.47
N ARG A 98 -10.64 3.44 -40.37
CA ARG A 98 -11.34 4.73 -40.43
C ARG A 98 -12.15 4.89 -41.72
N PHE A 99 -11.54 4.64 -42.89
CA PHE A 99 -12.23 4.78 -44.17
C PHE A 99 -13.37 3.77 -44.34
N THR A 100 -13.18 2.53 -43.86
CA THR A 100 -14.25 1.52 -43.85
C THR A 100 -15.41 1.93 -42.94
N THR A 101 -15.13 2.48 -41.76
CA THR A 101 -16.18 3.03 -40.88
C THR A 101 -16.94 4.17 -41.56
N LEU A 102 -16.25 5.08 -42.26
CA LEU A 102 -16.91 6.14 -43.03
C LEU A 102 -17.81 5.57 -44.12
N TYR A 103 -17.33 4.59 -44.88
CA TYR A 103 -18.13 3.88 -45.89
C TYR A 103 -19.43 3.31 -45.29
N LEU A 104 -19.33 2.62 -44.14
CA LEU A 104 -20.49 2.04 -43.45
C LEU A 104 -21.44 3.12 -42.89
N LEU A 105 -20.89 4.19 -42.32
CA LEU A 105 -21.65 5.32 -41.79
C LEU A 105 -22.48 6.00 -42.88
N HIS A 106 -21.87 6.30 -44.03
CA HIS A 106 -22.57 6.95 -45.14
C HIS A 106 -23.66 6.06 -45.72
N TRP A 107 -23.40 4.75 -45.88
CA TRP A 107 -24.43 3.81 -46.31
C TRP A 107 -25.61 3.73 -45.33
N TYR A 108 -25.31 3.66 -44.02
CA TYR A 108 -26.34 3.61 -42.98
C TYR A 108 -27.21 4.88 -42.99
N LEU A 109 -26.59 6.07 -42.95
CA LEU A 109 -27.29 7.34 -42.91
C LEU A 109 -28.16 7.57 -44.15
N LEU A 110 -27.67 7.20 -45.34
CA LEU A 110 -28.39 7.34 -46.59
C LEU A 110 -29.72 6.55 -46.60
N ASN A 111 -29.72 5.37 -45.98
CA ASN A 111 -30.91 4.54 -45.82
C ASN A 111 -31.79 5.00 -44.64
N LYS A 112 -31.20 5.27 -43.46
CA LYS A 112 -31.94 5.66 -42.25
C LYS A 112 -32.67 6.99 -42.41
N GLU A 113 -32.06 7.94 -43.11
CA GLU A 113 -32.65 9.26 -43.41
C GLU A 113 -33.48 9.27 -44.71
N LYS A 114 -33.64 8.12 -45.38
CA LYS A 114 -34.46 7.95 -46.60
C LYS A 114 -34.04 8.83 -47.78
N LYS A 115 -32.74 9.09 -47.93
CA LYS A 115 -32.14 9.99 -48.94
C LYS A 115 -31.54 9.29 -50.17
N GLN A 116 -31.79 7.99 -50.33
CA GLN A 116 -31.23 7.19 -51.42
C GLN A 116 -31.52 7.75 -52.82
N ASN A 117 -32.72 8.29 -53.05
CA ASN A 117 -33.15 8.80 -54.35
C ASN A 117 -32.95 10.32 -54.50
N ASP A 118 -32.46 11.00 -53.47
CA ASP A 118 -32.26 12.44 -53.49
C ASP A 118 -31.06 12.80 -54.42
N PRO A 119 -31.24 13.64 -55.44
CA PRO A 119 -30.16 14.09 -56.31
C PRO A 119 -28.99 14.73 -55.57
N ALA A 120 -29.21 15.39 -54.43
CA ALA A 120 -28.18 16.07 -53.65
C ALA A 120 -27.11 15.11 -53.13
N PHE A 121 -27.47 13.86 -52.85
CA PHE A 121 -26.57 12.83 -52.32
C PHE A 121 -26.03 11.89 -53.39
N LYS A 122 -26.11 12.27 -54.69
CA LYS A 122 -25.43 11.56 -55.77
C LYS A 122 -23.93 11.35 -55.50
N PRO A 123 -23.16 12.34 -55.01
CA PRO A 123 -21.74 12.14 -54.70
C PRO A 123 -21.49 11.04 -53.65
N VAL A 124 -22.38 10.88 -52.67
CA VAL A 124 -22.28 9.82 -51.66
C VAL A 124 -22.48 8.44 -52.30
N ARG A 125 -23.50 8.30 -53.16
CA ARG A 125 -23.75 7.04 -53.88
C ARG A 125 -22.58 6.65 -54.78
N ASP A 126 -22.02 7.62 -55.49
CA ASP A 126 -20.89 7.40 -56.38
C ASP A 126 -19.62 7.03 -55.58
N ALA A 127 -19.40 7.67 -54.42
CA ALA A 127 -18.31 7.35 -53.50
C ALA A 127 -18.42 5.93 -52.92
N LEU A 128 -19.63 5.49 -52.52
CA LEU A 128 -19.87 4.12 -52.03
C LEU A 128 -19.52 3.06 -53.09
N LYS A 129 -19.79 3.34 -54.36
CA LYS A 129 -19.44 2.44 -55.49
C LYS A 129 -17.94 2.42 -55.81
N SER A 130 -17.22 3.43 -55.35
CA SER A 130 -15.80 3.66 -55.63
C SER A 130 -14.88 3.13 -54.53
N PHE A 131 -15.40 2.37 -53.55
CA PHE A 131 -14.64 1.74 -52.48
C PHE A 131 -14.61 0.20 -52.64
N LEU A 132 -13.43 -0.41 -52.67
CA LEU A 132 -13.28 -1.87 -52.81
C LEU A 132 -12.19 -2.47 -51.90
N TYR A 133 -12.37 -3.75 -51.57
CA TYR A 133 -11.30 -4.61 -51.04
C TYR A 133 -10.64 -5.38 -52.18
N GLU A 134 -9.31 -5.43 -52.24
CA GLU A 134 -8.54 -6.16 -53.25
C GLU A 134 -8.31 -7.61 -52.81
N THR A 135 -8.47 -8.57 -53.74
CA THR A 135 -8.21 -10.03 -53.55
C THR A 135 -9.00 -10.77 -52.45
N ARG A 136 -9.77 -10.08 -51.60
CA ARG A 136 -10.75 -10.68 -50.67
C ARG A 136 -12.11 -10.82 -51.35
N THR A 137 -12.25 -11.83 -52.20
CA THR A 137 -13.44 -12.05 -53.04
C THR A 137 -14.78 -11.90 -52.31
N THR A 138 -14.85 -12.30 -51.05
CA THR A 138 -16.06 -12.27 -50.22
C THR A 138 -16.39 -10.85 -49.74
N ALA A 139 -15.47 -10.17 -49.06
CA ALA A 139 -15.63 -8.75 -48.67
C ALA A 139 -15.86 -7.81 -49.86
N THR A 140 -15.17 -8.01 -51.00
CA THR A 140 -15.37 -7.20 -52.22
C THR A 140 -16.80 -7.34 -52.74
N LYS A 141 -17.33 -8.57 -52.81
CA LYS A 141 -18.70 -8.83 -53.26
C LYS A 141 -19.71 -8.24 -52.29
N PHE A 142 -19.48 -8.38 -50.99
CA PHE A 142 -20.32 -7.80 -49.94
C PHE A 142 -20.41 -6.26 -50.07
N CYS A 143 -19.28 -5.54 -50.14
CA CYS A 143 -19.30 -4.07 -50.29
C CYS A 143 -19.98 -3.61 -51.59
N LYS A 144 -19.78 -4.32 -52.71
CA LYS A 144 -20.49 -3.99 -53.96
C LYS A 144 -22.00 -4.16 -53.80
N SER A 145 -22.44 -5.29 -53.25
CA SER A 145 -23.86 -5.54 -53.03
C SER A 145 -24.46 -4.58 -52.01
N LEU A 146 -23.73 -4.22 -50.94
CA LEU A 146 -24.16 -3.26 -49.93
C LEU A 146 -24.32 -1.85 -50.53
N ALA A 147 -23.39 -1.40 -51.37
CA ALA A 147 -23.46 -0.08 -52.00
C ALA A 147 -24.71 0.12 -52.88
N ASP A 148 -25.20 -0.95 -53.53
CA ASP A 148 -26.44 -0.93 -54.32
C ASP A 148 -27.69 -1.31 -53.50
N TYR A 149 -27.53 -1.73 -52.25
CA TYR A 149 -28.63 -2.16 -51.40
C TYR A 149 -29.34 -0.96 -50.76
N THR A 150 -30.66 -0.91 -51.00
CA THR A 150 -31.57 0.08 -50.41
C THR A 150 -32.58 -0.64 -49.54
N CYS A 151 -32.76 -0.18 -48.30
CA CYS A 151 -33.68 -0.77 -47.35
C CYS A 151 -34.23 0.24 -46.33
N ASP A 152 -35.39 -0.07 -45.77
CA ASP A 152 -35.92 0.59 -44.57
C ASP A 152 -35.73 -0.37 -43.38
N PHE A 153 -34.88 0.01 -42.43
CA PHE A 153 -34.54 -0.82 -41.28
C PHE A 153 -35.69 -0.94 -40.27
N GLY A 154 -36.66 -0.03 -40.28
CA GLY A 154 -37.64 0.07 -39.20
C GLY A 154 -36.96 0.11 -37.82
N GLU A 155 -37.35 -0.83 -36.96
CA GLU A 155 -36.78 -1.05 -35.61
C GLU A 155 -35.71 -2.16 -35.55
N ASP A 156 -35.57 -2.96 -36.62
CA ASP A 156 -34.59 -4.05 -36.67
C ASP A 156 -33.16 -3.51 -36.65
N LYS A 157 -32.22 -4.29 -36.12
CA LYS A 157 -30.79 -4.00 -36.25
C LYS A 157 -30.34 -4.09 -37.71
N PRO A 158 -29.44 -3.21 -38.18
CA PRO A 158 -28.88 -3.29 -39.52
C PRO A 158 -28.34 -4.68 -39.87
N SER A 159 -27.63 -5.36 -38.96
CA SER A 159 -27.09 -6.69 -39.21
C SER A 159 -28.17 -7.73 -39.51
N GLU A 160 -29.28 -7.69 -38.78
CA GLU A 160 -30.41 -8.63 -38.92
C GLU A 160 -31.15 -8.41 -40.23
N HIS A 161 -31.25 -7.15 -40.67
CA HIS A 161 -31.88 -6.82 -41.95
C HIS A 161 -31.01 -7.25 -43.14
N ILE A 162 -29.70 -6.96 -43.08
CA ILE A 162 -28.75 -7.30 -44.14
C ILE A 162 -28.62 -8.82 -44.31
N THR A 163 -28.54 -9.58 -43.21
CA THR A 163 -28.40 -11.04 -43.25
C THR A 163 -29.62 -11.76 -43.84
N LYS A 164 -30.80 -11.10 -43.86
CA LYS A 164 -32.03 -11.59 -44.50
C LYS A 164 -32.15 -11.18 -45.98
N ALA A 165 -31.26 -10.34 -46.50
CA ALA A 165 -31.35 -9.84 -47.86
C ALA A 165 -31.07 -10.93 -48.91
N ARG A 166 -31.78 -10.90 -50.06
CA ARG A 166 -31.63 -11.92 -51.13
C ARG A 166 -30.21 -12.03 -51.71
N TRP A 167 -29.43 -10.96 -51.62
CA TRP A 167 -28.05 -10.92 -52.11
C TRP A 167 -27.02 -11.36 -51.06
N TYR A 168 -27.44 -11.58 -49.81
CA TYR A 168 -26.56 -12.00 -48.72
C TYR A 168 -26.33 -13.52 -48.78
N TYR A 169 -25.11 -13.93 -49.12
CA TYR A 169 -24.74 -15.35 -49.24
C TYR A 169 -24.15 -15.87 -47.93
N ARG A 170 -24.44 -17.13 -47.56
CA ARG A 170 -23.87 -17.79 -46.35
C ARG A 170 -22.34 -17.83 -46.29
N THR A 171 -21.67 -17.62 -47.42
CA THR A 171 -20.21 -17.50 -47.46
C THR A 171 -19.70 -16.22 -46.78
N TYR A 172 -20.55 -15.19 -46.64
CA TYR A 172 -20.26 -13.95 -45.93
C TYR A 172 -20.07 -14.16 -44.42
N ASP A 173 -20.79 -15.12 -43.83
CA ASP A 173 -20.71 -15.43 -42.39
C ASP A 173 -19.32 -15.94 -41.97
N LYS A 174 -18.54 -16.45 -42.91
CA LYS A 174 -17.18 -16.94 -42.69
C LYS A 174 -16.11 -15.87 -42.89
N ASP A 175 -16.46 -14.68 -43.35
CA ASP A 175 -15.51 -13.58 -43.58
C ASP A 175 -15.50 -12.64 -42.36
N SER A 176 -14.39 -12.66 -41.62
CA SER A 176 -14.22 -11.81 -40.43
C SER A 176 -14.28 -10.30 -40.71
N THR A 177 -14.02 -9.85 -41.94
CA THR A 177 -14.20 -8.44 -42.33
C THR A 177 -15.69 -8.12 -42.43
N VAL A 178 -16.48 -8.99 -43.06
CA VAL A 178 -17.95 -8.82 -43.17
C VAL A 178 -18.59 -8.88 -41.79
N ALA A 179 -18.19 -9.85 -40.95
CA ALA A 179 -18.66 -9.92 -39.56
C ALA A 179 -18.38 -8.61 -38.79
N GLY A 180 -17.18 -8.04 -38.92
CA GLY A 180 -16.85 -6.74 -38.31
C GLY A 180 -17.66 -5.58 -38.86
N MET A 181 -17.97 -5.57 -40.17
CA MET A 181 -18.82 -4.54 -40.78
C MET A 181 -20.24 -4.57 -40.21
N LEU A 182 -20.82 -5.76 -40.01
CA LEU A 182 -22.16 -5.91 -39.44
C LEU A 182 -22.23 -5.39 -38.00
N VAL A 183 -21.25 -5.76 -37.16
CA VAL A 183 -21.16 -5.26 -35.77
C VAL A 183 -20.99 -3.73 -35.73
N MET A 184 -20.18 -3.17 -36.63
CA MET A 184 -20.01 -1.72 -36.71
C MET A 184 -21.31 -1.02 -37.13
N LEU A 185 -22.07 -1.57 -38.07
CA LEU A 185 -23.36 -1.00 -38.49
C LEU A 185 -24.37 -0.97 -37.35
N ASP A 186 -24.44 -2.03 -36.55
CA ASP A 186 -25.29 -2.05 -35.34
C ASP A 186 -24.85 -1.00 -34.32
N ALA A 187 -23.53 -0.84 -34.12
CA ALA A 187 -23.01 0.18 -33.23
C ALA A 187 -23.31 1.60 -33.74
N ILE A 188 -23.18 1.84 -35.05
CA ILE A 188 -23.56 3.11 -35.68
C ILE A 188 -25.05 3.41 -35.45
N ASP A 189 -25.94 2.42 -35.60
CA ASP A 189 -27.37 2.57 -35.33
C ASP A 189 -27.65 2.93 -33.87
N ALA A 190 -26.98 2.27 -32.92
CA ALA A 190 -27.11 2.58 -31.50
C ALA A 190 -26.66 4.01 -31.17
N TYR A 191 -25.54 4.47 -31.75
CA TYR A 191 -25.06 5.83 -31.52
C TYR A 191 -25.93 6.89 -32.22
N TYR A 192 -26.42 6.62 -33.42
CA TYR A 192 -27.37 7.49 -34.11
C TYR A 192 -28.64 7.70 -33.28
N LYS A 193 -29.23 6.61 -32.77
CA LYS A 193 -30.40 6.66 -31.87
C LYS A 193 -30.08 7.39 -30.56
N LYS A 194 -28.91 7.16 -29.97
CA LYS A 194 -28.49 7.78 -28.70
C LYS A 194 -28.34 9.30 -28.79
N TYR A 195 -27.77 9.81 -29.89
CA TYR A 195 -27.54 11.25 -30.06
C TYR A 195 -28.73 11.98 -30.71
N ASP A 196 -29.73 11.26 -31.22
CA ASP A 196 -30.95 11.79 -31.85
C ASP A 196 -30.70 12.93 -32.86
N ILE A 197 -29.74 12.72 -33.76
CA ILE A 197 -29.30 13.74 -34.70
C ILE A 197 -30.20 13.74 -35.94
N LYS A 198 -30.87 14.88 -36.20
CA LYS A 198 -31.56 15.11 -37.47
C LYS A 198 -30.58 15.62 -38.53
N ASN A 199 -30.67 15.09 -39.76
CA ASN A 199 -29.82 15.50 -40.90
C ASN A 199 -28.34 15.30 -40.62
N ALA A 200 -27.96 14.12 -40.10
CA ALA A 200 -26.58 13.79 -39.81
C ALA A 200 -25.79 13.58 -41.12
N LEU A 201 -26.45 13.09 -42.18
CA LEU A 201 -25.83 12.89 -43.49
C LEU A 201 -25.22 14.18 -44.07
N GLU A 202 -25.92 15.32 -43.96
CA GLU A 202 -25.45 16.63 -44.41
C GLU A 202 -24.20 17.11 -43.66
N ARG A 203 -24.00 16.62 -42.44
CA ARG A 203 -22.90 17.03 -41.56
C ARG A 203 -21.66 16.15 -41.72
N THR A 204 -21.74 15.08 -42.52
CA THR A 204 -20.63 14.13 -42.70
C THR A 204 -19.40 14.74 -43.35
N ASP A 205 -19.54 15.87 -44.07
CA ASP A 205 -18.40 16.62 -44.63
C ASP A 205 -17.52 17.30 -43.56
N ASN A 206 -17.99 17.40 -42.32
CA ASN A 206 -17.19 17.81 -41.17
C ASN A 206 -16.20 16.73 -40.72
N LEU A 207 -16.38 15.48 -41.15
CA LEU A 207 -15.45 14.38 -40.87
C LEU A 207 -14.31 14.45 -41.88
N GLN A 208 -13.23 15.13 -41.51
CA GLN A 208 -12.14 15.49 -42.41
C GLN A 208 -10.85 14.77 -42.07
N PHE A 209 -10.06 14.43 -43.08
CA PHE A 209 -8.76 13.77 -42.91
C PHE A 209 -7.74 14.35 -43.87
N TYR A 210 -6.47 14.19 -43.53
CA TYR A 210 -5.35 14.51 -44.42
C TYR A 210 -5.05 13.32 -45.31
N VAL A 211 -4.70 13.57 -46.57
CA VAL A 211 -4.24 12.53 -47.49
C VAL A 211 -2.76 12.72 -47.69
N LEU A 212 -1.98 11.68 -47.42
CA LEU A 212 -0.54 11.68 -47.71
C LEU A 212 -0.26 10.64 -48.79
N PRO A 213 -0.17 11.05 -50.06
CA PRO A 213 0.10 10.15 -51.16
C PRO A 213 1.57 9.71 -51.09
N LEU A 214 1.77 8.39 -51.02
CA LEU A 214 3.08 7.78 -51.12
C LEU A 214 3.41 7.71 -52.63
N MET A 215 3.92 8.81 -53.17
CA MET A 215 4.36 8.96 -54.59
C MET A 215 5.13 7.72 -55.05
N GLN A 216 4.98 7.23 -56.28
CA GLN A 216 5.59 6.03 -56.92
C GLN A 216 6.71 5.25 -56.15
N PHE A 217 6.50 4.87 -54.90
CA PHE A 217 7.53 4.23 -54.09
C PHE A 217 7.41 2.74 -54.35
N SER A 218 8.45 2.18 -54.97
CA SER A 218 8.62 0.76 -55.27
C SER A 218 8.76 -0.15 -54.03
N LYS A 219 8.52 0.38 -52.83
CA LYS A 219 8.67 -0.29 -51.52
C LYS A 219 7.43 -0.13 -50.61
N SER A 220 6.23 -0.10 -51.19
CA SER A 220 4.96 0.05 -50.44
C SER A 220 4.75 -1.04 -49.38
N GLU A 221 5.21 -2.27 -49.61
CA GLU A 221 5.07 -3.39 -48.67
C GLU A 221 6.04 -3.30 -47.47
N GLU A 222 7.29 -2.88 -47.70
CA GLU A 222 8.30 -2.69 -46.63
C GLU A 222 7.87 -1.56 -45.67
N LEU A 223 7.34 -0.46 -46.23
CA LEU A 223 6.79 0.64 -45.47
C LEU A 223 5.52 0.22 -44.71
N TYR A 224 4.63 -0.55 -45.34
CA TYR A 224 3.46 -1.12 -44.68
C TYR A 224 3.86 -1.99 -43.47
N MET A 225 4.85 -2.87 -43.61
CA MET A 225 5.34 -3.71 -42.51
C MET A 225 5.90 -2.87 -41.36
N LYS A 226 6.71 -1.84 -41.66
CA LYS A 226 7.26 -0.91 -40.65
C LYS A 226 6.19 -0.05 -39.99
N MET A 227 5.18 0.40 -40.74
CA MET A 227 4.05 1.19 -40.20
C MET A 227 3.10 0.33 -39.36
N ASN A 228 2.84 -0.93 -39.73
CA ASN A 228 1.98 -1.82 -38.96
C ASN A 228 2.68 -2.49 -37.77
N ALA A 229 4.02 -2.53 -37.75
CA ALA A 229 4.78 -2.84 -36.54
C ALA A 229 4.57 -1.77 -35.45
N ARG A 230 4.25 -0.52 -35.83
CA ARG A 230 3.82 0.56 -34.93
C ARG A 230 2.34 0.48 -34.54
N GLY A 231 1.56 -0.43 -35.15
CA GLY A 231 0.15 -0.69 -34.79
C GLY A 231 -0.01 -1.61 -33.57
N LEU A 232 1.06 -1.86 -32.83
CA LEU A 232 0.98 -2.34 -31.46
C LEU A 232 0.30 -1.23 -30.61
N PRO A 233 -0.54 -1.58 -29.63
CA PRO A 233 -0.99 -0.61 -28.63
C PRO A 233 0.24 0.11 -28.08
N LEU A 234 0.19 1.44 -27.97
CA LEU A 234 1.22 2.21 -27.27
C LEU A 234 1.42 1.57 -25.89
N SER A 235 2.67 1.44 -25.45
CA SER A 235 2.89 1.05 -24.07
C SER A 235 2.27 2.10 -23.13
N VAL A 236 2.03 1.72 -21.89
CA VAL A 236 1.55 2.67 -20.87
C VAL A 236 2.50 3.86 -20.78
N PHE A 237 3.81 3.60 -20.83
CA PHE A 237 4.83 4.64 -20.85
C PHE A 237 4.80 5.49 -22.13
N ASP A 238 4.61 4.90 -23.31
CA ASP A 238 4.53 5.68 -24.56
C ASP A 238 3.34 6.65 -24.56
N SER A 239 2.22 6.23 -23.96
CA SER A 239 1.04 7.09 -23.79
C SER A 239 1.34 8.23 -22.81
N PHE A 240 1.92 7.93 -21.64
CA PHE A 240 2.37 8.94 -20.67
C PHE A 240 3.38 9.91 -21.28
N LYS A 241 4.39 9.41 -22.00
CA LYS A 241 5.46 10.20 -22.62
C LYS A 241 4.90 11.21 -23.62
N ALA A 242 3.92 10.81 -24.43
CA ALA A 242 3.26 11.72 -25.37
C ALA A 242 2.56 12.88 -24.64
N ASP A 243 1.83 12.56 -23.57
CA ASP A 243 1.14 13.56 -22.75
C ASP A 243 2.13 14.46 -21.98
N PHE A 244 3.18 13.88 -21.40
CA PHE A 244 4.27 14.57 -20.69
C PHE A 244 5.01 15.55 -21.60
N THR A 245 5.34 15.12 -22.83
CA THR A 245 5.94 16.00 -23.85
C THR A 245 4.97 17.10 -24.28
N GLY A 246 3.68 16.78 -24.39
CA GLY A 246 2.63 17.77 -24.66
C GLY A 246 2.50 18.82 -23.56
N ALA A 247 2.69 18.44 -22.30
CA ALA A 247 2.70 19.35 -21.16
C ALA A 247 3.96 20.22 -21.13
N MET A 248 5.15 19.65 -21.38
CA MET A 248 6.41 20.40 -21.47
C MET A 248 6.33 21.55 -22.48
N ARG A 249 5.73 21.30 -23.65
CA ARG A 249 5.56 22.32 -24.71
C ARG A 249 4.76 23.54 -24.28
N LYS A 250 4.02 23.48 -23.17
CA LYS A 250 3.28 24.63 -22.62
C LYS A 250 4.14 25.52 -21.73
N VAL A 251 5.36 25.10 -21.37
CA VAL A 251 6.29 25.86 -20.52
C VAL A 251 7.21 26.69 -21.42
N GLU A 252 7.02 28.01 -21.42
CA GLU A 252 7.78 28.92 -22.30
C GLU A 252 9.30 28.89 -22.05
N GLN A 253 9.71 28.80 -20.78
CA GLN A 253 11.12 28.77 -20.41
C GLN A 253 11.85 27.61 -21.11
N LEU A 254 11.31 26.39 -21.03
CA LEU A 254 11.93 25.20 -21.62
C LEU A 254 11.92 25.22 -23.16
N ASN A 255 10.94 25.87 -23.79
CA ASN A 255 10.89 26.01 -25.25
C ASN A 255 11.97 26.97 -25.78
N ASN A 256 12.29 28.00 -25.00
CA ASN A 256 13.17 29.08 -25.45
C ASN A 256 14.62 28.87 -25.01
N GLU A 257 14.84 28.22 -23.87
CA GLU A 257 16.16 27.91 -23.35
C GLU A 257 16.91 26.96 -24.28
N LYS A 258 18.13 27.36 -24.65
CA LYS A 258 19.06 26.55 -25.43
C LYS A 258 20.04 25.87 -24.50
N VAL A 259 20.17 24.57 -24.67
CA VAL A 259 21.07 23.71 -23.90
C VAL A 259 21.91 22.88 -24.85
N GLN A 260 23.08 22.45 -24.37
CA GLN A 260 23.94 21.52 -25.09
C GLN A 260 23.17 20.21 -25.37
N LEU A 261 23.24 19.76 -26.63
CA LEU A 261 22.65 18.50 -27.08
C LEU A 261 23.32 17.32 -26.39
N GLU A 262 22.52 16.49 -25.73
CA GLU A 262 22.95 15.22 -25.15
C GLU A 262 23.56 14.31 -26.24
N GLY A 263 24.81 13.88 -26.03
CA GLY A 263 25.57 13.07 -26.99
C GLY A 263 26.01 13.80 -28.27
N GLY A 264 25.74 15.11 -28.40
CA GLY A 264 26.16 15.96 -29.51
C GLY A 264 27.61 16.46 -29.38
N MET A 265 28.11 17.10 -30.44
CA MET A 265 29.41 17.78 -30.40
C MET A 265 29.34 19.07 -29.57
N GLU A 266 30.47 19.47 -28.96
CA GLU A 266 30.55 20.71 -28.17
C GLU A 266 30.09 21.92 -28.99
N GLY A 267 29.08 22.65 -28.50
CA GLY A 267 28.45 23.80 -29.17
C GLY A 267 27.21 23.46 -30.01
N GLU A 268 26.81 22.19 -30.13
CA GLU A 268 25.51 21.82 -30.70
C GLU A 268 24.40 22.08 -29.69
N GLU A 269 23.61 23.13 -29.90
CA GLU A 269 22.52 23.52 -29.00
C GLU A 269 21.14 23.13 -29.54
N VAL A 270 20.30 22.60 -28.67
CA VAL A 270 18.88 22.31 -28.92
C VAL A 270 18.02 23.02 -27.89
N THR A 271 16.70 23.09 -28.11
CA THR A 271 15.81 23.55 -27.04
C THR A 271 15.86 22.58 -25.86
N HIS A 272 15.63 23.08 -24.65
CA HIS A 272 15.66 22.24 -23.45
C HIS A 272 14.63 21.08 -23.55
N ILE A 273 13.45 21.33 -24.12
CA ILE A 273 12.44 20.29 -24.37
C ILE A 273 12.94 19.21 -25.32
N GLU A 274 13.62 19.59 -26.41
CA GLU A 274 14.22 18.62 -27.33
C GLU A 274 15.27 17.77 -26.63
N ASN A 275 16.11 18.39 -25.77
CA ASN A 275 17.11 17.67 -25.00
C ASN A 275 16.50 16.64 -24.05
N ILE A 276 15.49 17.04 -23.25
CA ILE A 276 14.78 16.12 -22.35
C ILE A 276 14.09 14.99 -23.14
N SER A 277 13.50 15.31 -24.30
CA SER A 277 12.85 14.31 -25.16
C SER A 277 13.86 13.28 -25.67
N ILE A 278 15.06 13.71 -26.06
CA ILE A 278 16.15 12.83 -26.47
C ILE A 278 16.64 11.98 -25.30
N LYS A 279 16.81 12.58 -24.12
CA LYS A 279 17.22 11.84 -22.91
C LYS A 279 16.21 10.74 -22.54
N LEU A 280 14.91 11.01 -22.62
CA LEU A 280 13.85 10.02 -22.40
C LEU A 280 13.97 8.80 -23.32
N ASP A 281 14.26 9.02 -24.60
CA ASP A 281 14.28 7.98 -25.64
C ASP A 281 15.64 7.27 -25.78
N ALA A 282 16.74 7.90 -25.38
CA ALA A 282 18.09 7.39 -25.62
C ALA A 282 18.91 7.17 -24.35
N LYS A 283 18.90 8.12 -23.41
CA LYS A 283 19.79 8.12 -22.26
C LYS A 283 19.20 7.36 -21.07
N TRP A 284 18.02 7.74 -20.62
CA TRP A 284 17.41 7.19 -19.40
C TRP A 284 16.73 5.84 -19.61
N ILE A 285 16.41 5.46 -20.85
CA ILE A 285 15.84 4.13 -21.14
C ILE A 285 16.78 3.00 -20.70
N ASP A 286 18.10 3.23 -20.72
CA ASP A 286 19.11 2.27 -20.30
C ASP A 286 19.03 1.90 -18.81
N LEU A 287 18.49 2.79 -17.95
CA LEU A 287 18.24 2.48 -16.53
C LEU A 287 17.21 1.37 -16.35
N PHE A 288 16.21 1.32 -17.23
CA PHE A 288 15.04 0.45 -17.12
C PHE A 288 15.08 -0.73 -18.09
N TRP A 289 15.97 -0.67 -19.09
CA TRP A 289 16.04 -1.66 -20.15
C TRP A 289 16.64 -2.98 -19.66
N ASN A 290 15.88 -4.06 -19.81
CA ASN A 290 16.36 -5.42 -19.61
C ASN A 290 16.12 -6.24 -20.87
N SER A 291 17.20 -6.62 -21.56
CA SER A 291 17.12 -7.38 -22.82
C SER A 291 16.39 -8.72 -22.69
N SER A 292 16.34 -9.29 -21.49
CA SER A 292 15.64 -10.54 -21.19
C SER A 292 14.16 -10.34 -20.83
N ARG A 293 13.72 -9.11 -20.52
CA ARG A 293 12.39 -8.79 -19.97
C ARG A 293 11.83 -7.46 -20.48
N LYS A 294 11.69 -7.33 -21.80
CA LYS A 294 11.27 -6.08 -22.46
C LYS A 294 9.94 -5.47 -21.95
N LYS A 295 8.94 -6.31 -21.59
CA LYS A 295 7.65 -5.82 -21.07
C LYS A 295 7.79 -5.15 -19.70
N ASP A 296 8.75 -5.60 -18.90
CA ASP A 296 8.96 -5.11 -17.53
C ASP A 296 9.66 -3.75 -17.54
N SER A 297 10.39 -3.42 -18.61
CA SER A 297 11.04 -2.12 -18.79
C SER A 297 10.04 -0.96 -18.87
N ASP A 298 8.99 -1.06 -19.69
CA ASP A 298 7.97 0.00 -19.81
C ASP A 298 7.22 0.22 -18.48
N ILE A 299 6.95 -0.87 -17.74
CA ILE A 299 6.29 -0.83 -16.44
C ILE A 299 7.20 -0.12 -15.42
N SER A 300 8.47 -0.48 -15.39
CA SER A 300 9.47 0.12 -14.51
C SER A 300 9.61 1.61 -14.77
N TYR A 301 9.65 2.00 -16.04
CA TYR A 301 9.78 3.38 -16.45
C TYR A 301 8.57 4.22 -16.01
N MET A 302 7.34 3.71 -16.22
CA MET A 302 6.14 4.38 -15.74
C MET A 302 6.10 4.46 -14.20
N ARG A 303 6.52 3.41 -13.49
CA ARG A 303 6.55 3.39 -12.03
C ARG A 303 7.51 4.41 -11.46
N PHE A 304 8.66 4.64 -12.10
CA PHE A 304 9.54 5.72 -11.70
C PHE A 304 8.79 7.06 -11.67
N PHE A 305 8.14 7.44 -12.78
CA PHE A 305 7.40 8.69 -12.85
C PHE A 305 6.26 8.74 -11.84
N SER A 306 5.45 7.68 -11.72
CA SER A 306 4.34 7.69 -10.76
C SER A 306 4.83 7.84 -9.31
N ARG A 307 5.94 7.19 -8.95
CA ARG A 307 6.55 7.30 -7.62
C ARG A 307 7.19 8.67 -7.39
N PHE A 308 7.89 9.23 -8.39
CA PHE A 308 8.44 10.58 -8.35
C PHE A 308 7.34 11.61 -8.07
N PHE A 309 6.25 11.58 -8.84
CA PHE A 309 5.10 12.47 -8.61
C PHE A 309 4.45 12.24 -7.24
N ALA A 310 4.40 11.00 -6.74
CA ALA A 310 3.93 10.73 -5.39
C ALA A 310 4.82 11.39 -4.31
N CYS A 311 6.15 11.24 -4.42
CA CYS A 311 7.12 11.89 -3.53
C CYS A 311 6.98 13.41 -3.57
N ARG A 312 7.02 14.00 -4.77
CA ARG A 312 6.86 15.45 -4.99
C ARG A 312 5.56 15.96 -4.36
N TYR A 313 4.43 15.31 -4.64
CA TYR A 313 3.14 15.69 -4.08
C TYR A 313 3.12 15.64 -2.55
N LEU A 314 3.70 14.60 -1.94
CA LEU A 314 3.73 14.45 -0.47
C LEU A 314 4.57 15.54 0.21
N ILE A 315 5.61 16.03 -0.46
CA ILE A 315 6.53 17.04 0.05
C ILE A 315 6.01 18.46 -0.20
N ASP A 316 5.69 18.78 -1.45
CA ASP A 316 5.48 20.16 -1.92
C ASP A 316 4.01 20.62 -1.80
N ASN A 317 3.05 19.69 -1.72
CA ASN A 317 1.63 20.06 -1.66
C ASN A 317 1.26 20.69 -0.31
N GLN A 318 0.49 21.78 -0.33
CA GLN A 318 0.12 22.55 0.87
C GLN A 318 -0.92 21.87 1.78
N ARG A 319 -1.56 20.77 1.33
CA ARG A 319 -2.51 20.02 2.15
C ARG A 319 -1.89 19.54 3.46
N ALA A 320 -2.71 19.44 4.51
CA ALA A 320 -2.26 18.89 5.78
C ALA A 320 -1.89 17.40 5.62
N PRO A 321 -0.90 16.86 6.34
CA PRO A 321 -0.49 15.46 6.18
C PRO A 321 -1.64 14.45 6.32
N LYS A 322 -2.60 14.72 7.22
CA LYS A 322 -3.80 13.89 7.44
C LYS A 322 -4.68 13.74 6.19
N GLU A 323 -4.73 14.75 5.33
CA GLU A 323 -5.53 14.78 4.10
C GLU A 323 -4.92 13.90 2.99
N MET A 324 -3.67 13.44 3.16
CA MET A 324 -3.02 12.52 2.22
C MET A 324 -3.63 11.11 2.24
N ARG A 325 -4.51 10.84 3.22
CA ARG A 325 -5.29 9.59 3.31
C ARG A 325 -6.51 9.61 2.38
N ASP A 326 -6.90 10.79 1.88
CA ASP A 326 -8.10 10.96 1.07
C ASP A 326 -7.96 10.27 -0.28
N THR A 327 -8.99 9.52 -0.68
CA THR A 327 -8.98 8.81 -1.97
C THR A 327 -9.01 9.73 -3.18
N GLU A 328 -9.40 11.00 -2.98
CA GLU A 328 -9.42 12.03 -4.02
C GLU A 328 -8.08 12.77 -4.16
N ALA A 329 -7.17 12.65 -3.18
CA ALA A 329 -5.85 13.25 -3.26
C ALA A 329 -5.06 12.65 -4.44
N ALA A 330 -4.29 13.46 -5.16
CA ALA A 330 -3.58 13.01 -6.35
C ALA A 330 -2.57 11.87 -6.04
N VAL A 331 -2.00 11.86 -4.83
CA VAL A 331 -1.15 10.75 -4.35
C VAL A 331 -1.85 9.38 -4.36
N ASN A 332 -3.17 9.34 -4.21
CA ASN A 332 -3.93 8.10 -4.34
C ASN A 332 -3.78 7.51 -5.76
N LEU A 333 -3.80 8.36 -6.79
CA LEU A 333 -3.51 7.97 -8.16
C LEU A 333 -2.03 7.59 -8.32
N PHE A 334 -1.12 8.50 -7.94
CA PHE A 334 0.31 8.38 -8.19
C PHE A 334 0.92 7.12 -7.53
N TYR A 335 0.49 6.80 -6.31
CA TYR A 335 1.02 5.68 -5.54
C TYR A 335 0.01 4.53 -5.39
N THR A 336 -1.07 4.75 -4.64
CA THR A 336 -1.95 3.66 -4.17
C THR A 336 -2.61 2.87 -5.30
N ARG A 337 -3.10 3.55 -6.34
CA ARG A 337 -3.75 2.91 -7.49
C ARG A 337 -2.72 2.34 -8.44
N THR A 338 -1.68 3.08 -8.79
CA THR A 338 -0.63 2.62 -9.72
C THR A 338 0.08 1.36 -9.21
N GLU A 339 0.43 1.28 -7.92
CA GLU A 339 1.07 0.07 -7.35
C GLU A 339 0.12 -1.14 -7.30
N LYS A 340 -1.21 -0.92 -7.29
CA LYS A 340 -2.21 -1.99 -7.35
C LYS A 340 -2.56 -2.42 -8.78
N SER A 341 -2.55 -1.50 -9.74
CA SER A 341 -2.91 -1.79 -11.13
C SER A 341 -1.70 -2.30 -11.89
N LYS A 342 -1.61 -3.62 -12.10
CA LYS A 342 -0.62 -4.18 -13.03
C LYS A 342 -0.98 -3.76 -14.46
N ASP A 343 -0.16 -2.87 -15.04
CA ASP A 343 -0.11 -2.53 -16.47
C ASP A 343 -1.25 -1.67 -17.02
N GLN A 344 -1.93 -0.86 -16.19
CA GLN A 344 -2.99 0.04 -16.66
C GLN A 344 -2.56 1.51 -16.62
N TYR A 345 -2.74 2.22 -17.73
CA TYR A 345 -2.62 3.68 -17.75
C TYR A 345 -3.85 4.30 -17.09
N LEU A 346 -3.65 5.02 -15.98
CA LEU A 346 -4.74 5.62 -15.20
C LEU A 346 -5.12 7.05 -15.67
N GLY A 347 -4.52 7.52 -16.76
CA GLY A 347 -4.74 8.85 -17.34
C GLY A 347 -3.74 9.90 -16.86
N PHE A 348 -3.66 11.02 -17.61
CA PHE A 348 -2.68 12.08 -17.38
C PHE A 348 -3.20 13.26 -16.55
N ASP A 349 -4.50 13.38 -16.33
CA ASP A 349 -5.13 14.61 -15.82
C ASP A 349 -4.49 15.13 -14.52
N LYS A 350 -4.25 14.24 -13.54
CA LYS A 350 -3.57 14.62 -12.28
C LYS A 350 -2.10 15.00 -12.46
N TYR A 351 -1.39 14.33 -13.37
CA TYR A 351 -0.02 14.72 -13.70
C TYR A 351 0.01 16.11 -14.36
N ALA A 352 -0.94 16.40 -15.24
CA ALA A 352 -1.07 17.71 -15.87
C ALA A 352 -1.39 18.82 -14.86
N GLU A 353 -2.30 18.58 -13.92
CA GLU A 353 -2.63 19.50 -12.83
C GLU A 353 -1.36 19.86 -12.02
N GLU A 354 -0.58 18.85 -11.62
CA GLU A 354 0.65 19.06 -10.84
C GLU A 354 1.75 19.74 -11.66
N LEU A 355 1.96 19.36 -12.92
CA LEU A 355 2.95 20.00 -13.79
C LEU A 355 2.59 21.45 -14.14
N GLN A 356 1.30 21.79 -14.15
CA GLN A 356 0.85 23.17 -14.32
C GLN A 356 1.12 24.00 -13.06
N ALA A 357 0.93 23.41 -11.87
CA ALA A 357 1.22 24.06 -10.60
C ALA A 357 2.72 24.18 -10.32
N HIS A 358 3.50 23.17 -10.75
CA HIS A 358 4.93 23.03 -10.53
C HIS A 358 5.69 22.72 -11.84
N PRO A 359 5.85 23.70 -12.75
CA PRO A 359 6.59 23.50 -14.01
C PRO A 359 8.05 23.06 -13.79
N GLU A 360 8.65 23.41 -12.65
CA GLU A 360 10.00 22.98 -12.26
C GLU A 360 10.14 21.47 -12.05
N TYR A 361 9.04 20.71 -11.98
CA TYR A 361 9.09 19.25 -11.91
C TYR A 361 9.70 18.61 -13.17
N PHE A 362 9.68 19.29 -14.32
CA PHE A 362 10.33 18.79 -15.53
C PHE A 362 11.86 18.71 -15.35
N THR A 363 12.48 19.80 -14.90
CA THR A 363 13.92 19.86 -14.64
C THR A 363 14.31 19.07 -13.39
N ALA A 364 13.42 18.96 -12.41
CA ALA A 364 13.63 18.08 -11.26
C ALA A 364 13.68 16.61 -11.67
N ALA A 365 12.74 16.14 -12.50
CA ALA A 365 12.76 14.77 -13.01
C ALA A 365 14.01 14.50 -13.85
N GLU A 366 14.42 15.46 -14.68
CA GLU A 366 15.67 15.40 -15.45
C GLU A 366 16.88 15.23 -14.54
N LYS A 367 17.05 16.10 -13.54
CA LYS A 367 18.18 16.05 -12.60
C LYS A 367 18.24 14.73 -11.83
N VAL A 368 17.09 14.23 -11.37
CA VAL A 368 17.02 12.95 -10.67
C VAL A 368 17.43 11.80 -11.60
N LEU A 369 16.89 11.73 -12.82
CA LEU A 369 17.22 10.67 -13.76
C LEU A 369 18.69 10.70 -14.22
N ASP A 370 19.24 11.89 -14.49
CA ASP A 370 20.66 12.05 -14.83
C ASP A 370 21.55 11.56 -13.67
N THR A 371 21.24 11.96 -12.44
CA THR A 371 22.01 11.52 -11.25
C THR A 371 21.90 10.01 -11.02
N LEU A 372 20.71 9.42 -11.22
CA LEU A 372 20.51 7.97 -11.11
C LEU A 372 21.34 7.19 -12.12
N GLN A 373 21.53 7.72 -13.32
CA GLN A 373 22.35 7.09 -14.35
C GLN A 373 23.84 7.25 -14.10
N GLU A 374 24.27 8.45 -13.72
CA GLU A 374 25.69 8.75 -13.46
C GLU A 374 26.22 7.99 -12.25
N HIS A 375 25.40 7.83 -11.19
CA HIS A 375 25.79 7.21 -9.93
C HIS A 375 25.04 5.90 -9.63
N GLN A 376 24.67 5.14 -10.67
CA GLN A 376 23.85 3.92 -10.56
C GLN A 376 24.39 2.91 -9.52
N GLY A 377 25.71 2.68 -9.49
CA GLY A 377 26.35 1.74 -8.57
C GLY A 377 26.18 2.16 -7.10
N LEU A 378 26.55 3.40 -6.79
CA LEU A 378 26.46 3.94 -5.43
C LEU A 378 25.02 4.00 -4.93
N ILE A 379 24.08 4.46 -5.77
CA ILE A 379 22.67 4.56 -5.38
C ILE A 379 22.10 3.17 -5.17
N LYS A 380 22.37 2.20 -6.04
CA LYS A 380 21.93 0.81 -5.86
C LYS A 380 22.42 0.24 -4.51
N GLU A 381 23.68 0.49 -4.15
CA GLU A 381 24.25 0.02 -2.88
C GLU A 381 23.62 0.69 -1.64
N SER A 382 23.12 1.92 -1.79
CA SER A 382 22.50 2.69 -0.71
C SER A 382 21.04 2.30 -0.43
N LEU A 383 20.38 1.58 -1.35
CA LEU A 383 18.97 1.17 -1.20
C LEU A 383 18.75 0.05 -0.17
N THR A 384 19.82 -0.48 0.42
CA THR A 384 19.75 -1.48 1.49
C THR A 384 20.48 -0.95 2.73
N PRO A 385 19.84 -0.96 3.91
CA PRO A 385 20.48 -0.49 5.13
C PRO A 385 21.62 -1.41 5.57
N VAL A 386 22.52 -0.87 6.40
CA VAL A 386 23.77 -1.56 6.81
C VAL A 386 23.54 -2.83 7.65
N TRP A 387 22.41 -2.96 8.31
CA TRP A 387 22.05 -4.13 9.13
C TRP A 387 21.42 -5.28 8.32
N ASP A 388 21.06 -5.04 7.06
CA ASP A 388 20.53 -6.08 6.17
C ASP A 388 21.69 -6.76 5.42
N LYS A 389 21.84 -8.08 5.59
CA LYS A 389 22.95 -8.86 5.02
C LYS A 389 22.69 -9.29 3.57
N ASP A 390 21.44 -9.33 3.14
CA ASP A 390 21.02 -9.87 1.84
C ASP A 390 20.71 -8.74 0.83
N LYS A 391 21.75 -7.98 0.45
CA LYS A 391 21.64 -6.85 -0.49
C LYS A 391 21.13 -7.25 -1.88
N GLU A 392 21.38 -8.48 -2.30
CA GLU A 392 21.02 -8.95 -3.64
C GLU A 392 19.52 -9.29 -3.80
N GLU A 393 18.81 -9.59 -2.71
CA GLU A 393 17.43 -10.07 -2.77
C GLU A 393 16.37 -8.96 -2.89
N LYS A 394 16.68 -7.73 -2.48
CA LYS A 394 15.68 -6.64 -2.41
C LYS A 394 15.48 -5.85 -3.71
N GLY A 395 16.41 -5.97 -4.66
CA GLY A 395 16.38 -5.28 -5.95
C GLY A 395 16.53 -3.75 -5.84
N ASN A 396 16.42 -3.05 -6.97
CA ASN A 396 16.46 -1.60 -7.08
C ASN A 396 15.05 -1.04 -7.32
N PHE A 397 14.45 -0.44 -6.29
CA PHE A 397 13.08 0.09 -6.35
C PHE A 397 12.89 1.31 -7.26
N PHE A 398 13.95 1.90 -7.81
CA PHE A 398 13.81 2.89 -8.88
C PHE A 398 13.49 2.22 -10.22
N VAL A 399 14.04 1.03 -10.49
CA VAL A 399 14.07 0.45 -11.85
C VAL A 399 13.46 -0.95 -11.96
N ASP A 400 13.14 -1.63 -10.86
CA ASP A 400 12.60 -2.99 -10.91
C ASP A 400 11.06 -3.01 -10.80
N ALA A 401 10.40 -3.62 -11.79
CA ALA A 401 8.95 -3.78 -11.84
C ALA A 401 8.38 -4.83 -10.85
N ASP A 402 9.19 -5.75 -10.31
CA ASP A 402 8.68 -6.84 -9.46
C ASP A 402 8.78 -6.54 -7.95
N ILE A 403 9.36 -5.41 -7.57
CA ILE A 403 9.52 -5.04 -6.16
C ILE A 403 8.18 -4.68 -5.54
N THR A 404 7.93 -5.22 -4.34
CA THR A 404 6.83 -4.79 -3.48
C THR A 404 7.17 -3.42 -2.89
N PHE A 405 6.62 -2.36 -3.47
CA PHE A 405 6.98 -0.99 -3.13
C PHE A 405 6.15 -0.46 -1.95
N THR A 406 6.72 -0.56 -0.75
CA THR A 406 6.05 -0.16 0.50
C THR A 406 6.11 1.35 0.74
N GLN A 407 5.32 1.84 1.70
CA GLN A 407 5.35 3.24 2.15
C GLN A 407 6.71 3.62 2.76
N THR A 408 7.40 2.65 3.38
CA THR A 408 8.79 2.79 3.83
C THR A 408 9.71 3.09 2.65
N LEU A 409 9.61 2.33 1.55
CA LEU A 409 10.44 2.55 0.36
C LEU A 409 10.07 3.86 -0.36
N LEU A 410 8.80 4.26 -0.36
CA LEU A 410 8.37 5.57 -0.84
C LEU A 410 9.03 6.71 -0.04
N THR A 411 9.15 6.55 1.27
CA THR A 411 9.81 7.54 2.14
C THR A 411 11.31 7.62 1.86
N VAL A 412 11.98 6.48 1.68
CA VAL A 412 13.41 6.45 1.32
C VAL A 412 13.65 7.05 -0.06
N MET A 413 12.82 6.71 -1.05
CA MET A 413 12.87 7.29 -2.40
C MET A 413 12.75 8.80 -2.36
N GLY A 414 11.74 9.33 -1.67
CA GLY A 414 11.55 10.77 -1.53
C GLY A 414 12.72 11.47 -0.82
N ALA A 415 13.36 10.84 0.18
CA ALA A 415 14.54 11.39 0.84
C ALA A 415 15.80 11.41 -0.07
N ILE A 416 15.93 10.44 -0.98
CA ILE A 416 16.98 10.43 -2.01
C ILE A 416 16.73 11.54 -3.03
N GLU A 417 15.51 11.64 -3.54
CA GLU A 417 15.12 12.69 -4.48
C GLU A 417 15.35 14.09 -3.87
N GLU A 418 14.94 14.31 -2.62
CA GLU A 418 15.16 15.58 -1.92
C GLU A 418 16.64 15.92 -1.82
N PHE A 419 17.53 14.95 -1.55
CA PHE A 419 18.96 15.19 -1.55
C PHE A 419 19.45 15.65 -2.93
N ILE A 420 19.13 14.89 -3.98
CA ILE A 420 19.56 15.20 -5.35
C ILE A 420 19.08 16.59 -5.79
N LEU A 421 17.84 16.92 -5.47
CA LEU A 421 17.23 18.18 -5.86
C LEU A 421 17.73 19.35 -5.04
N THR A 422 18.05 19.15 -3.77
CA THR A 422 18.45 20.22 -2.85
C THR A 422 19.90 20.66 -3.04
N PHE A 423 20.81 19.78 -3.44
CA PHE A 423 22.24 20.13 -3.64
C PHE A 423 22.51 20.55 -5.07
N GLU A 424 23.31 21.59 -5.29
CA GLU A 424 23.68 22.07 -6.65
C GLU A 424 24.28 20.92 -7.47
N THR A 425 25.24 20.19 -6.88
CA THR A 425 25.93 19.03 -7.46
C THR A 425 25.81 17.81 -6.54
N PHE A 426 25.87 16.61 -7.12
CA PHE A 426 25.79 15.37 -6.35
C PHE A 426 27.15 15.01 -5.74
N ASP A 427 27.26 15.15 -4.41
CA ASP A 427 28.44 14.74 -3.64
C ASP A 427 28.22 13.35 -3.05
N GLU A 428 29.03 12.38 -3.48
CA GLU A 428 28.93 10.98 -3.06
C GLU A 428 29.18 10.77 -1.55
N GLU A 429 30.07 11.55 -0.94
CA GLU A 429 30.41 11.42 0.47
C GLU A 429 29.33 12.02 1.37
N LEU A 430 28.78 13.17 0.98
CA LEU A 430 27.60 13.75 1.64
C LEU A 430 26.39 12.83 1.49
N TYR A 431 26.19 12.24 0.30
CA TYR A 431 25.11 11.29 0.05
C TYR A 431 25.20 10.05 0.94
N LYS A 432 26.39 9.46 1.10
CA LYS A 432 26.60 8.31 2.02
C LYS A 432 26.25 8.67 3.47
N LYS A 433 26.67 9.86 3.94
CA LYS A 433 26.32 10.36 5.27
C LYS A 433 24.81 10.56 5.42
N TRP A 434 24.17 11.12 4.41
CA TRP A 434 22.72 11.30 4.37
C TRP A 434 21.97 9.97 4.43
N MET A 435 22.36 8.99 3.60
CA MET A 435 21.68 7.69 3.54
C MET A 435 21.78 6.89 4.83
N ARG A 436 22.88 7.01 5.59
CA ARG A 436 22.96 6.47 6.96
C ARG A 436 21.83 7.01 7.83
N VAL A 437 21.65 8.33 7.84
CA VAL A 437 20.62 9.01 8.64
C VAL A 437 19.22 8.63 8.16
N VAL A 438 18.98 8.63 6.85
CA VAL A 438 17.67 8.26 6.27
C VAL A 438 17.24 6.88 6.75
N TRP A 439 18.12 5.88 6.67
CA TRP A 439 17.80 4.52 7.12
C TRP A 439 17.55 4.45 8.62
N ASN A 440 18.37 5.12 9.44
CA ASN A 440 18.18 5.17 10.89
C ASN A 440 16.82 5.77 11.26
N ILE A 441 16.42 6.86 10.62
CA ILE A 441 15.14 7.54 10.88
C ILE A 441 13.98 6.68 10.41
N VAL A 442 14.01 6.19 9.17
CA VAL A 442 12.91 5.43 8.56
C VAL A 442 12.65 4.12 9.33
N GLU A 443 13.70 3.40 9.73
CA GLU A 443 13.56 2.13 10.47
C GLU A 443 12.95 2.31 11.86
N ASN A 444 13.21 3.47 12.49
CA ASN A 444 12.77 3.79 13.84
C ASN A 444 11.55 4.73 13.87
N THR A 445 10.89 4.91 12.72
CA THR A 445 9.62 5.61 12.55
C THR A 445 8.51 4.60 12.21
N ASP A 446 7.36 4.72 12.84
CA ASP A 446 6.19 3.90 12.52
C ASP A 446 5.48 4.47 11.28
N ILE A 447 5.80 3.89 10.11
CA ILE A 447 5.24 4.30 8.81
C ILE A 447 4.15 3.30 8.42
N ASP A 448 2.94 3.57 8.91
CA ASP A 448 1.76 2.71 8.76
C ASP A 448 0.71 3.27 7.76
N ASN A 449 0.86 4.53 7.35
CA ASN A 449 -0.03 5.21 6.41
C ASN A 449 0.63 6.43 5.71
N LEU A 450 -0.06 6.98 4.69
CA LEU A 450 0.42 8.13 3.90
C LEU A 450 0.54 9.45 4.69
N GLU A 451 -0.18 9.62 5.80
CA GLU A 451 0.01 10.79 6.68
C GLU A 451 1.39 10.72 7.34
N ARG A 452 1.79 9.54 7.84
CA ARG A 452 3.13 9.34 8.41
C ARG A 452 4.22 9.52 7.37
N VAL A 453 4.00 9.05 6.14
CA VAL A 453 4.93 9.28 5.02
C VAL A 453 5.09 10.78 4.76
N ALA A 454 4.00 11.52 4.59
CA ALA A 454 4.03 12.95 4.29
C ALA A 454 4.76 13.74 5.38
N THR A 455 4.43 13.52 6.66
CA THR A 455 5.08 14.18 7.80
C THR A 455 6.57 13.88 7.85
N THR A 456 6.97 12.63 7.58
CA THR A 456 8.37 12.21 7.60
C THR A 456 9.15 12.81 6.43
N LEU A 457 8.60 12.78 5.21
CA LEU A 457 9.22 13.37 4.02
C LEU A 457 9.38 14.88 4.12
N ARG A 458 8.38 15.59 4.65
CA ARG A 458 8.47 17.04 4.91
C ARG A 458 9.55 17.36 5.94
N SER A 459 9.69 16.53 6.97
CA SER A 459 10.76 16.64 7.95
C SER A 459 12.14 16.41 7.32
N PHE A 460 12.29 15.40 6.46
CA PHE A 460 13.51 15.18 5.67
C PHE A 460 13.84 16.37 4.78
N GLY A 461 12.86 16.86 4.00
CA GLY A 461 13.03 18.02 3.13
C GLY A 461 13.51 19.25 3.90
N ARG A 462 12.90 19.53 5.07
CA ARG A 462 13.32 20.66 5.90
C ARG A 462 14.74 20.50 6.46
N MET A 463 15.09 19.30 6.91
CA MET A 463 16.43 18.99 7.42
C MET A 463 17.49 19.14 6.33
N ILE A 464 17.27 18.53 5.16
CA ILE A 464 18.29 18.50 4.10
C ILE A 464 18.49 19.86 3.44
N ARG A 465 17.41 20.66 3.30
CA ARG A 465 17.50 22.05 2.84
C ARG A 465 18.29 22.91 3.82
N HIS A 466 18.07 22.76 5.12
CA HIS A 466 18.87 23.48 6.10
C HIS A 466 20.35 23.08 6.05
N ILE A 467 20.64 21.77 5.94
CA ILE A 467 22.01 21.28 5.80
C ILE A 467 22.68 21.88 4.56
N ALA A 468 22.02 21.86 3.40
CA ALA A 468 22.59 22.40 2.18
C ALA A 468 22.81 23.93 2.25
N ALA A 469 21.88 24.67 2.88
CA ALA A 469 22.01 26.10 3.11
C ALA A 469 23.20 26.43 4.02
N GLU A 470 23.40 25.69 5.12
CA GLU A 470 24.54 25.89 6.01
C GLU A 470 25.88 25.49 5.40
N LEU A 471 25.89 24.50 4.50
CA LEU A 471 27.07 24.11 3.73
C LEU A 471 27.35 25.05 2.54
N GLY A 472 26.44 25.97 2.20
CA GLY A 472 26.58 26.89 1.07
C GLY A 472 26.55 26.22 -0.31
N VAL A 473 25.90 25.05 -0.42
CA VAL A 473 25.83 24.22 -1.64
C VAL A 473 24.40 23.91 -2.08
N GLU A 474 23.43 24.70 -1.59
CA GLU A 474 22.03 24.56 -1.98
C GLU A 474 21.81 24.94 -3.45
N SER A 475 20.93 24.17 -4.10
CA SER A 475 20.47 24.46 -5.44
C SER A 475 19.35 25.50 -5.44
N LYS A 476 19.08 26.08 -6.60
CA LYS A 476 17.89 26.92 -6.81
C LYS A 476 16.59 26.22 -6.40
N PHE A 477 16.44 24.93 -6.71
CA PHE A 477 15.23 24.16 -6.37
C PHE A 477 15.05 24.04 -4.86
N GLY A 478 16.14 23.83 -4.11
CA GLY A 478 16.15 23.77 -2.65
C GLY A 478 15.81 25.13 -2.02
N ALA A 479 16.47 26.19 -2.48
CA ALA A 479 16.32 27.55 -1.97
C ALA A 479 14.89 28.11 -2.11
N GLU A 480 14.18 27.74 -3.19
CA GLU A 480 12.79 28.18 -3.44
C GLU A 480 11.76 27.50 -2.50
N ARG A 481 12.12 26.36 -1.88
CA ARG A 481 11.23 25.53 -1.04
C ARG A 481 11.44 25.71 0.46
N GLY A 482 12.30 26.63 0.87
CA GLY A 482 12.47 26.98 2.27
C GLY A 482 13.56 28.02 2.48
N HIS A 483 13.34 28.91 3.45
CA HIS A 483 14.35 29.85 3.91
C HIS A 483 14.85 29.44 5.29
N ALA A 484 16.16 29.17 5.40
CA ALA A 484 16.79 28.95 6.70
C ALA A 484 16.81 30.28 7.49
N SER A 485 16.05 30.35 8.58
CA SER A 485 15.88 31.57 9.38
C SER A 485 17.13 31.96 10.20
N LYS A 486 18.06 31.02 10.38
CA LYS A 486 19.39 31.21 10.99
C LYS A 486 20.37 30.29 10.27
N ILE A 487 21.37 30.86 9.63
CA ILE A 487 22.44 30.12 8.95
C ILE A 487 23.72 30.44 9.71
N THR A 488 24.40 29.42 10.22
CA THR A 488 25.68 29.57 10.93
C THR A 488 26.88 29.51 9.98
N ASN A 489 26.71 28.92 8.80
CA ASN A 489 27.74 28.56 7.81
C ASN A 489 28.79 27.60 8.40
N THR A 490 28.86 26.38 7.87
CA THR A 490 29.79 25.34 8.32
C THR A 490 30.23 24.47 7.15
N ASP A 491 31.43 23.88 7.22
CA ASP A 491 31.91 22.90 6.24
C ASP A 491 31.59 21.44 6.66
N SER A 492 31.00 21.25 7.85
CA SER A 492 30.72 19.93 8.42
C SER A 492 29.25 19.54 8.31
N PHE A 493 28.98 18.46 7.59
CA PHE A 493 27.65 17.84 7.49
C PHE A 493 27.01 17.58 8.86
N TYR A 494 27.77 17.04 9.81
CA TYR A 494 27.25 16.70 11.13
C TYR A 494 26.97 17.94 11.98
N GLN A 495 27.79 18.99 11.86
CA GLN A 495 27.49 20.26 12.51
C GLN A 495 26.22 20.89 11.94
N ALA A 496 26.06 20.88 10.60
CA ALA A 496 24.87 21.40 9.94
C ALA A 496 23.60 20.63 10.34
N MET A 497 23.71 19.31 10.47
CA MET A 497 22.63 18.46 10.97
C MET A 497 22.31 18.75 12.44
N ALA A 498 23.30 18.94 13.31
CA ALA A 498 23.10 19.28 14.71
C ALA A 498 22.34 20.61 14.87
N ASN A 499 22.70 21.62 14.07
CA ASN A 499 22.08 22.94 14.06
C ASN A 499 20.59 22.90 13.68
N CYS A 500 20.11 21.83 13.03
CA CYS A 500 18.69 21.63 12.76
C CYS A 500 17.82 21.60 14.04
N ALA A 501 18.40 21.26 15.19
CA ALA A 501 17.71 21.26 16.48
C ALA A 501 17.28 22.66 16.92
N ASP A 502 17.99 23.70 16.48
CA ASP A 502 17.71 25.11 16.82
C ASP A 502 16.68 25.77 15.89
N MET A 503 16.18 25.05 14.88
CA MET A 503 15.15 25.56 13.99
C MET A 503 13.84 25.82 14.76
N PRO A 504 13.18 26.98 14.52
CA PRO A 504 11.93 27.30 15.21
C PRO A 504 10.82 26.31 14.86
N SER A 505 10.14 25.79 15.89
CA SER A 505 8.91 25.01 15.73
C SER A 505 7.72 25.98 15.71
N THR A 506 7.22 26.30 14.52
CA THR A 506 6.12 27.27 14.38
C THR A 506 4.73 26.64 14.57
N ASP A 507 4.60 25.33 14.35
CA ASP A 507 3.35 24.56 14.44
C ASP A 507 3.61 23.11 14.89
N ASP A 508 2.59 22.39 15.35
CA ASP A 508 2.70 20.97 15.78
C ASP A 508 3.19 20.04 14.66
N ASP A 509 2.76 20.30 13.41
CA ASP A 509 3.19 19.55 12.22
C ASP A 509 4.68 19.75 11.90
N ASN A 510 5.30 20.77 12.49
CA ASN A 510 6.69 21.13 12.29
C ASN A 510 7.61 20.64 13.42
N ARG A 511 7.11 19.91 14.41
CA ARG A 511 7.95 19.41 15.51
C ARG A 511 8.78 18.20 15.07
N TRP A 512 10.08 18.22 15.36
CA TRP A 512 10.94 17.05 15.10
C TRP A 512 10.45 15.83 15.89
N ALA A 513 10.16 14.75 15.17
CA ALA A 513 9.87 13.46 15.77
C ALA A 513 11.11 12.88 16.47
N ARG A 514 10.91 11.97 17.41
CA ARG A 514 11.98 11.36 18.22
C ARG A 514 13.17 10.83 17.37
N PRO A 515 12.97 10.07 16.27
CA PRO A 515 14.10 9.57 15.48
C PRO A 515 14.96 10.69 14.86
N PHE A 516 14.34 11.80 14.43
CA PHE A 516 15.08 12.97 13.92
C PHE A 516 15.93 13.61 15.02
N LYS A 517 15.35 13.80 16.21
CA LYS A 517 16.09 14.34 17.38
C LYS A 517 17.27 13.46 17.76
N GLU A 518 17.07 12.13 17.70
CA GLU A 518 18.12 11.16 17.98
C GLU A 518 19.30 11.29 17.01
N GLU A 519 19.04 11.42 15.71
CA GLU A 519 20.12 11.63 14.73
C GLU A 519 20.79 13.00 14.84
N MET A 520 20.04 14.06 15.19
CA MET A 520 20.61 15.38 15.46
C MET A 520 21.57 15.36 16.66
N GLU A 521 21.19 14.66 17.74
CA GLU A 521 22.03 14.51 18.93
C GLU A 521 23.29 13.69 18.61
N LYS A 522 23.18 12.60 17.83
CA LYS A 522 24.36 11.89 17.32
C LYS A 522 25.26 12.81 16.50
N ALA A 523 24.68 13.62 15.62
CA ALA A 523 25.43 14.55 14.78
C ALA A 523 26.19 15.59 15.61
N LYS A 524 25.57 16.11 16.68
CA LYS A 524 26.22 17.01 17.64
C LYS A 524 27.43 16.34 18.31
N LEU A 525 27.27 15.11 18.80
CA LEU A 525 28.39 14.38 19.42
C LEU A 525 29.52 14.10 18.42
N ILE A 526 29.18 13.76 17.18
CA ILE A 526 30.16 13.53 16.10
C ILE A 526 30.89 14.84 15.75
N SER A 527 30.21 15.99 15.75
CA SER A 527 30.86 17.27 15.45
C SER A 527 31.77 17.74 16.58
N GLU A 528 31.45 17.42 17.84
CA GLU A 528 32.30 17.66 19.01
C GLU A 528 33.51 16.72 19.07
N ASN A 529 33.33 15.43 18.75
CA ASN A 529 34.41 14.44 18.68
C ASN A 529 34.11 13.37 17.61
N GLY A 530 34.95 13.32 16.55
CA GLY A 530 34.77 12.39 15.44
C GLY A 530 34.83 10.90 15.80
N GLU A 531 35.42 10.52 16.94
CA GLU A 531 35.46 9.12 17.40
C GLU A 531 34.06 8.54 17.70
N TRP A 532 33.08 9.41 18.00
CA TRP A 532 31.69 8.98 18.17
C TRP A 532 31.14 8.26 16.94
N LEU A 533 31.55 8.68 15.73
CA LEU A 533 31.06 8.11 14.49
C LEU A 533 31.41 6.63 14.38
N GLU A 534 32.63 6.24 14.71
CA GLU A 534 33.05 4.83 14.65
C GLU A 534 32.19 3.96 15.58
N GLN A 535 31.93 4.46 16.79
CA GLN A 535 31.13 3.75 17.77
C GLN A 535 29.65 3.65 17.34
N PHE A 536 29.06 4.71 16.78
CA PHE A 536 27.70 4.63 16.24
C PHE A 536 27.62 3.66 15.07
N LEU A 537 28.55 3.72 14.10
CA LEU A 537 28.58 2.78 12.96
C LEU A 537 28.65 1.32 13.40
N LYS A 538 29.39 1.02 14.48
CA LYS A 538 29.44 -0.32 15.09
C LYS A 538 28.06 -0.75 15.60
N MET A 539 27.38 0.11 16.36
CA MET A 539 26.08 -0.20 16.97
C MET A 539 24.93 -0.23 15.96
N GLU A 540 25.00 0.56 14.90
CA GLU A 540 24.00 0.59 13.83
C GLU A 540 23.90 -0.74 13.09
N ARG A 541 25.00 -1.46 12.94
CA ARG A 541 25.05 -2.81 12.33
C ARG A 541 24.38 -3.88 13.18
N HIS A 542 24.03 -3.58 14.43
CA HIS A 542 23.40 -4.54 15.31
C HIS A 542 21.99 -4.91 14.80
N PRO A 543 21.69 -6.21 14.62
CA PRO A 543 20.46 -6.65 13.93
C PRO A 543 19.17 -6.31 14.68
N TYR A 544 19.25 -6.00 15.98
CA TYR A 544 18.11 -5.58 16.80
C TYR A 544 17.96 -4.04 16.86
N PHE A 545 19.07 -3.31 17.03
CA PHE A 545 19.02 -1.87 17.28
C PHE A 545 18.71 -1.09 16.00
N LYS A 546 19.34 -1.49 14.88
CA LYS A 546 19.07 -0.93 13.55
C LYS A 546 18.95 0.59 13.56
N GLY A 547 20.03 1.24 13.99
CA GLY A 547 20.08 2.71 14.08
C GLY A 547 19.90 3.28 15.48
N THR A 548 19.05 2.70 16.33
CA THR A 548 18.69 3.39 17.58
C THR A 548 19.72 3.22 18.71
N THR A 549 19.91 4.29 19.45
CA THR A 549 20.75 4.44 20.66
C THR A 549 19.93 4.85 21.88
N ASN A 550 18.63 5.09 21.68
CA ASN A 550 17.78 5.85 22.61
C ASN A 550 17.71 5.28 24.03
N PHE A 551 17.72 3.96 24.21
CA PHE A 551 17.53 3.33 25.52
C PHE A 551 18.82 2.99 26.27
N TYR A 552 19.99 3.34 25.71
CA TYR A 552 21.29 3.18 26.36
C TYR A 552 22.19 4.42 26.25
N TYR A 553 21.76 5.45 25.51
CA TYR A 553 22.33 6.79 25.53
C TYR A 553 21.62 7.65 26.59
N THR A 554 22.39 8.44 27.33
CA THR A 554 21.89 9.48 28.25
C THR A 554 22.61 10.78 27.97
N GLU A 555 21.90 11.91 28.02
CA GLU A 555 22.47 13.23 27.74
C GLU A 555 23.69 13.52 28.63
N GLY A 556 24.77 14.01 28.03
CA GLY A 556 26.01 14.33 28.73
C GLY A 556 26.93 13.14 29.05
N ILE A 557 26.62 11.93 28.58
CA ILE A 557 27.50 10.76 28.76
C ILE A 557 28.84 10.94 28.02
N THR A 558 29.93 10.49 28.64
CA THR A 558 31.25 10.46 27.99
C THR A 558 31.33 9.36 26.93
N LEU A 559 32.23 9.51 25.95
CA LEU A 559 32.45 8.48 24.92
C LEU A 559 32.86 7.13 25.53
N ASP A 560 33.70 7.13 26.57
CA ASP A 560 34.15 5.89 27.23
C ASP A 560 33.01 5.20 27.97
N SER A 561 32.20 5.94 28.71
CA SER A 561 30.99 5.41 29.36
C SER A 561 29.99 4.89 28.33
N PHE A 562 29.83 5.55 27.19
CA PHE A 562 28.97 5.07 26.11
C PHE A 562 29.51 3.80 25.45
N LYS A 563 30.82 3.73 25.15
CA LYS A 563 31.48 2.51 24.66
C LYS A 563 31.27 1.34 25.62
N HIS A 564 31.42 1.59 26.92
CA HIS A 564 31.17 0.62 27.98
C HIS A 564 29.72 0.10 27.97
N ARG A 565 28.72 0.98 27.93
CA ARG A 565 27.31 0.56 27.81
C ARG A 565 27.04 -0.24 26.53
N CYS A 566 27.64 0.18 25.41
CA CYS A 566 27.49 -0.47 24.12
C CYS A 566 27.98 -1.92 24.12
N GLU A 567 29.09 -2.21 24.82
CA GLU A 567 29.64 -3.57 24.92
C GLU A 567 28.61 -4.53 25.52
N PHE A 568 27.99 -4.16 26.64
CA PHE A 568 27.04 -5.01 27.33
C PHE A 568 25.65 -5.03 26.69
N VAL A 569 25.15 -3.88 26.23
CA VAL A 569 23.81 -3.83 25.61
C VAL A 569 23.78 -4.65 24.33
N ALA A 570 24.87 -4.67 23.54
CA ALA A 570 24.98 -5.50 22.35
C ALA A 570 24.87 -7.00 22.65
N GLU A 571 25.32 -7.46 23.83
CA GLU A 571 25.17 -8.85 24.26
C GLU A 571 23.74 -9.18 24.74
N MET A 572 22.93 -8.17 25.09
CA MET A 572 21.56 -8.36 25.56
C MET A 572 20.58 -8.77 24.46
N PHE A 573 20.86 -8.43 23.21
CA PHE A 573 19.94 -8.63 22.09
C PHE A 573 20.62 -9.28 20.88
N ASP A 574 19.87 -10.03 20.09
CA ASP A 574 20.30 -10.58 18.80
C ASP A 574 19.19 -10.41 17.74
N ALA A 575 19.37 -11.00 16.56
CA ALA A 575 18.38 -10.92 15.48
C ALA A 575 16.99 -11.48 15.87
N LYS A 576 16.90 -12.36 16.87
CA LYS A 576 15.68 -13.00 17.37
C LYS A 576 15.09 -12.30 18.61
N GLY A 577 15.72 -11.26 19.15
CA GLY A 577 15.23 -10.50 20.32
C GLY A 577 16.20 -10.56 21.49
N ILE A 578 15.71 -10.81 22.72
CA ILE A 578 16.57 -10.94 23.91
C ILE A 578 17.48 -12.18 23.78
N THR A 579 18.75 -12.13 24.18
CA THR A 579 19.64 -13.30 24.12
C THR A 579 19.42 -14.30 25.25
N LYS A 580 19.91 -15.52 25.07
CA LYS A 580 19.67 -16.67 25.96
C LYS A 580 19.98 -16.41 27.44
N GLN A 581 21.07 -15.71 27.74
CA GLN A 581 21.46 -15.44 29.14
C GLN A 581 20.47 -14.53 29.86
N TYR A 582 19.90 -13.55 29.16
CA TYR A 582 18.93 -12.59 29.71
C TYR A 582 17.47 -13.08 29.61
N ARG A 583 17.20 -14.09 28.77
CA ARG A 583 15.94 -14.85 28.77
C ARG A 583 15.82 -15.86 29.91
N LYS A 584 16.94 -16.23 30.56
CA LYS A 584 16.88 -17.19 31.67
C LYS A 584 15.97 -16.64 32.76
N ARG A 585 14.88 -17.36 33.06
CA ARG A 585 13.81 -16.91 33.96
C ARG A 585 13.24 -15.53 33.56
N HIS A 586 13.30 -15.20 32.27
CA HIS A 586 12.80 -13.95 31.69
C HIS A 586 13.28 -12.69 32.39
N VAL A 587 14.53 -12.69 32.87
CA VAL A 587 15.02 -11.69 33.83
C VAL A 587 14.99 -10.27 33.26
N LEU A 588 15.39 -10.08 32.00
CA LEU A 588 15.40 -8.75 31.38
C LEU A 588 13.98 -8.22 31.17
N LEU A 589 13.06 -9.03 30.63
CA LEU A 589 11.68 -8.61 30.42
C LEU A 589 10.97 -8.34 31.77
N ARG A 590 11.20 -9.17 32.80
CA ARG A 590 10.66 -8.91 34.15
C ARG A 590 11.24 -7.66 34.79
N ALA A 591 12.54 -7.37 34.59
CA ALA A 591 13.16 -6.14 35.07
C ALA A 591 12.55 -4.91 34.36
N ILE A 592 12.33 -4.99 33.04
CA ILE A 592 11.59 -3.97 32.28
C ILE A 592 10.18 -3.75 32.87
N MET A 593 9.42 -4.83 33.08
CA MET A 593 8.08 -4.74 33.69
C MET A 593 8.09 -4.24 35.13
N SER A 594 9.23 -4.26 35.82
CA SER A 594 9.35 -3.67 37.16
C SER A 594 9.25 -2.16 37.20
N ARG A 595 9.39 -1.49 36.05
CA ARG A 595 9.19 -0.04 35.92
C ARG A 595 7.73 0.36 35.75
N MET A 596 6.85 -0.61 35.47
CA MET A 596 5.41 -0.41 35.32
C MET A 596 4.73 -0.54 36.69
N SER A 597 3.90 0.44 37.05
CA SER A 597 3.22 0.48 38.36
C SER A 597 1.75 0.89 38.31
N MET A 598 1.31 1.48 37.20
CA MET A 598 -0.05 1.99 37.00
C MET A 598 -0.80 1.16 35.95
N TRP A 599 -2.13 1.28 35.90
CA TRP A 599 -2.93 0.55 34.91
C TRP A 599 -2.58 1.02 33.50
N GLU A 600 -2.38 2.32 33.32
CA GLU A 600 -2.00 2.95 32.06
C GLU A 600 -0.63 2.46 31.54
N ASP A 601 0.24 1.99 32.44
CA ASP A 601 1.54 1.43 32.09
C ASP A 601 1.41 0.03 31.46
N ILE A 602 0.40 -0.74 31.86
CA ILE A 602 0.24 -2.15 31.48
C ILE A 602 -0.96 -2.37 30.57
N GLU A 603 -1.93 -1.47 30.47
CA GLU A 603 -3.10 -1.64 29.61
C GLU A 603 -2.65 -1.81 28.15
N ARG A 604 -3.04 -2.93 27.54
CA ARG A 604 -2.67 -3.30 26.17
C ARG A 604 -1.17 -3.42 25.92
N GLN A 605 -0.37 -3.53 26.99
CA GLN A 605 1.06 -3.79 26.85
C GLN A 605 1.27 -5.19 26.30
N TYR A 606 1.91 -5.28 25.14
CA TYR A 606 2.32 -6.55 24.55
C TYR A 606 3.58 -7.07 25.24
N LEU A 607 3.59 -8.37 25.53
CA LEU A 607 4.68 -9.06 26.22
C LEU A 607 5.33 -10.04 25.23
N THR A 608 6.59 -9.77 24.89
CA THR A 608 7.38 -10.62 24.00
C THR A 608 8.86 -10.45 24.27
N GLU A 609 9.62 -11.54 24.19
CA GLU A 609 11.09 -11.51 24.20
C GLU A 609 11.68 -11.57 22.78
N ASN A 610 10.82 -11.74 21.77
CA ASN A 610 11.23 -11.93 20.39
C ASN A 610 11.24 -10.62 19.61
N ASN A 611 12.12 -10.55 18.62
CA ASN A 611 12.11 -9.50 17.60
C ASN A 611 11.02 -9.81 16.56
N GLU A 612 9.84 -9.23 16.76
CA GLU A 612 8.67 -9.47 15.92
C GLU A 612 8.33 -8.27 15.03
N THR A 613 7.45 -8.48 14.04
CA THR A 613 7.17 -7.54 12.95
C THR A 613 6.67 -6.17 13.40
N HIS A 614 5.88 -6.08 14.47
CA HIS A 614 5.33 -4.85 15.04
C HIS A 614 6.26 -4.14 16.04
N LYS A 615 7.44 -4.71 16.29
CA LYS A 615 8.51 -4.18 17.14
C LYS A 615 8.09 -3.85 18.59
N TYR A 616 7.11 -4.53 19.20
CA TYR A 616 6.57 -4.26 20.54
C TYR A 616 7.64 -4.10 21.62
N LEU A 617 8.59 -5.04 21.73
CA LEU A 617 9.67 -4.97 22.72
C LEU A 617 10.58 -3.75 22.47
N LYS A 618 10.91 -3.48 21.21
CA LYS A 618 11.76 -2.35 20.83
C LYS A 618 11.05 -1.02 21.08
N LEU A 619 9.76 -0.93 20.80
CA LEU A 619 8.94 0.24 21.10
C LEU A 619 8.87 0.50 22.60
N LEU A 620 8.64 -0.55 23.41
CA LEU A 620 8.64 -0.45 24.88
C LEU A 620 9.97 0.09 25.41
N LEU A 621 11.09 -0.45 24.90
CA LEU A 621 12.43 0.02 25.25
C LEU A 621 12.63 1.50 24.87
N ILE A 622 12.07 1.96 23.77
CA ILE A 622 12.24 3.34 23.27
C ILE A 622 11.32 4.34 23.99
N SER A 623 10.11 3.93 24.38
CA SER A 623 9.08 4.86 24.82
C SER A 623 9.14 5.26 26.30
N ASP A 624 9.81 4.48 27.15
CA ASP A 624 9.74 4.66 28.60
C ASP A 624 11.08 5.05 29.24
N GLN A 625 11.14 6.28 29.74
CA GLN A 625 12.33 6.84 30.40
C GLN A 625 12.74 6.06 31.66
N ARG A 626 11.79 5.47 32.41
CA ARG A 626 12.09 4.70 33.62
C ARG A 626 12.90 3.44 33.29
N ILE A 627 12.68 2.87 32.10
CA ILE A 627 13.47 1.75 31.60
C ILE A 627 14.88 2.24 31.24
N HIS A 628 15.01 3.39 30.59
CA HIS A 628 16.31 3.97 30.21
C HIS A 628 17.16 4.22 31.45
N ASP A 629 16.59 4.85 32.47
CA ASP A 629 17.30 5.19 33.71
C ASP A 629 17.78 3.92 34.44
N MET A 630 16.93 2.89 34.51
CA MET A 630 17.29 1.60 35.11
C MET A 630 18.40 0.90 34.33
N LEU A 631 18.30 0.83 33.00
CA LEU A 631 19.34 0.19 32.18
C LEU A 631 20.65 0.98 32.25
N ALA A 632 20.60 2.31 32.21
CA ALA A 632 21.77 3.18 32.37
C ALA A 632 22.49 2.91 33.70
N ASP A 633 21.76 2.92 34.81
CA ASP A 633 22.32 2.66 36.15
C ASP A 633 22.93 1.25 36.25
N ILE A 634 22.23 0.23 35.75
CA ILE A 634 22.75 -1.15 35.77
C ILE A 634 24.02 -1.26 34.92
N LEU A 635 24.03 -0.69 33.72
CA LEU A 635 25.15 -0.79 32.80
C LEU A 635 26.37 -0.01 33.28
N ASP A 636 26.19 1.16 33.89
CA ASP A 636 27.29 1.98 34.41
C ASP A 636 27.96 1.37 35.64
N ASN A 637 27.19 0.63 36.46
CA ASN A 637 27.67 0.03 37.71
C ASN A 637 28.12 -1.43 37.57
N SER A 638 28.14 -1.98 36.35
CA SER A 638 28.50 -3.39 36.12
C SER A 638 29.80 -3.52 35.32
N HIS A 639 30.59 -4.54 35.60
CA HIS A 639 31.84 -4.83 34.88
C HIS A 639 31.83 -6.16 34.12
N ASN A 640 30.76 -6.94 34.25
CA ASN A 640 30.58 -8.20 33.54
C ASN A 640 29.10 -8.62 33.48
N GLU A 641 28.79 -9.54 32.57
CA GLU A 641 27.44 -10.12 32.38
C GLU A 641 26.77 -10.60 33.69
N LYS A 642 27.54 -11.19 34.62
CA LYS A 642 26.97 -11.74 35.86
C LYS A 642 26.50 -10.64 36.81
N GLU A 643 27.19 -9.51 36.86
CA GLU A 643 26.78 -8.36 37.66
C GLU A 643 25.51 -7.73 37.11
N ILE A 644 25.41 -7.59 35.78
CA ILE A 644 24.20 -7.10 35.11
C ILE A 644 23.01 -8.01 35.43
N ILE A 645 23.15 -9.32 35.27
CA ILE A 645 22.06 -10.27 35.57
C ILE A 645 21.65 -10.17 37.03
N ARG A 646 22.60 -10.05 37.98
CA ARG A 646 22.27 -9.88 39.41
C ARG A 646 21.53 -8.57 39.68
N ALA A 647 21.92 -7.48 39.03
CA ALA A 647 21.27 -6.19 39.17
C ALA A 647 19.83 -6.25 38.63
N LEU A 648 19.64 -6.82 37.42
CA LEU A 648 18.30 -7.08 36.85
C LEU A 648 17.46 -7.97 37.78
N GLU A 649 18.03 -9.04 38.35
CA GLU A 649 17.34 -9.87 39.35
C GLU A 649 16.95 -9.07 40.60
N GLY A 650 17.78 -8.11 41.02
CA GLY A 650 17.51 -7.14 42.08
C GLY A 650 16.26 -6.32 41.79
N GLU A 651 16.16 -5.73 40.59
CA GLU A 651 15.00 -4.95 40.17
C GLU A 651 13.70 -5.76 40.21
N THR A 652 13.74 -7.04 39.83
CA THR A 652 12.55 -7.92 39.90
C THR A 652 12.05 -8.22 41.31
N LYS A 653 12.86 -7.95 42.35
CA LYS A 653 12.48 -8.18 43.75
C LYS A 653 11.74 -7.01 44.37
N SER A 654 11.87 -5.80 43.81
CA SER A 654 11.19 -4.59 44.24
C SER A 654 9.70 -4.68 43.93
N LEU A 655 8.89 -4.99 44.94
CA LEU A 655 7.43 -5.14 44.80
C LEU A 655 6.70 -3.87 45.19
N ILE A 656 5.57 -3.64 44.54
CA ILE A 656 4.61 -2.62 44.97
C ILE A 656 3.97 -3.12 46.26
N PRO A 657 4.09 -2.41 47.39
CA PRO A 657 3.41 -2.76 48.63
C PRO A 657 1.90 -2.70 48.44
N TYR A 658 1.16 -3.60 49.09
CA TYR A 658 -0.32 -3.57 49.07
C TYR A 658 -0.90 -2.66 50.13
N ASP A 659 -0.09 -2.26 51.12
CA ASP A 659 -0.51 -1.35 52.19
C ASP A 659 -1.17 -0.10 51.60
N ASP A 660 -2.32 0.27 52.18
CA ASP A 660 -3.17 1.41 51.81
C ASP A 660 -3.86 1.34 50.43
N LYS A 661 -3.72 0.25 49.65
CA LYS A 661 -4.39 0.10 48.35
C LYS A 661 -5.72 -0.63 48.46
N ILE A 662 -6.74 -0.11 47.78
CA ILE A 662 -8.07 -0.71 47.69
C ILE A 662 -8.58 -0.69 46.24
N GLY A 663 -9.59 -1.51 45.93
CA GLY A 663 -10.23 -1.47 44.63
C GLY A 663 -9.27 -1.75 43.46
N SER A 664 -9.37 -0.93 42.41
CA SER A 664 -8.54 -1.03 41.21
C SER A 664 -7.05 -0.81 41.44
N GLU A 665 -6.67 -0.03 42.48
CA GLU A 665 -5.26 0.20 42.80
C GLU A 665 -4.60 -1.08 43.34
N LEU A 666 -5.30 -1.80 44.21
CA LEU A 666 -4.84 -3.09 44.73
C LEU A 666 -4.75 -4.12 43.59
N GLN A 667 -5.79 -4.21 42.77
CA GLN A 667 -5.84 -5.07 41.59
C GLN A 667 -4.65 -4.85 40.65
N THR A 668 -4.35 -3.59 40.35
CA THR A 668 -3.23 -3.19 39.48
C THR A 668 -1.88 -3.50 40.13
N ALA A 669 -1.75 -3.28 41.44
CA ALA A 669 -0.52 -3.61 42.17
C ALA A 669 -0.22 -5.11 42.15
N ILE A 670 -1.25 -5.96 42.31
CA ILE A 670 -1.12 -7.42 42.21
C ILE A 670 -0.68 -7.80 40.79
N ALA A 671 -1.33 -7.26 39.76
CA ALA A 671 -0.99 -7.49 38.35
C ALA A 671 0.46 -7.10 38.03
N CYS A 672 0.90 -5.92 38.44
CA CYS A 672 2.28 -5.47 38.25
C CYS A 672 3.27 -6.40 38.98
N ASN A 673 2.97 -6.80 40.22
CA ASN A 673 3.82 -7.72 40.98
C ASN A 673 3.90 -9.11 40.35
N ALA A 674 2.81 -9.61 39.74
CA ALA A 674 2.81 -10.84 38.97
C ALA A 674 3.78 -10.74 37.77
N LEU A 675 3.68 -9.67 36.97
CA LEU A 675 4.58 -9.41 35.84
C LEU A 675 6.06 -9.22 36.26
N ARG A 676 6.33 -8.85 37.51
CA ARG A 676 7.71 -8.74 38.03
C ARG A 676 8.33 -10.08 38.43
N ARG A 677 7.53 -11.02 38.93
CA ARG A 677 8.05 -12.22 39.64
C ARG A 677 7.70 -13.55 39.02
N ASP A 678 6.58 -13.65 38.30
CA ASP A 678 6.01 -14.92 37.92
C ASP A 678 6.71 -15.53 36.69
N VAL A 679 7.77 -16.30 36.93
CA VAL A 679 8.55 -16.93 35.86
C VAL A 679 7.69 -17.90 35.03
N LYS A 680 6.81 -18.66 35.67
CA LYS A 680 5.99 -19.68 35.00
C LYS A 680 4.96 -19.05 34.06
N LEU A 681 4.42 -17.89 34.43
CA LEU A 681 3.61 -17.09 33.51
C LEU A 681 4.41 -16.73 32.26
N TYR A 682 5.67 -16.29 32.40
CA TYR A 682 6.48 -15.96 31.22
C TYR A 682 6.88 -17.18 30.39
N ASP A 683 7.10 -18.34 31.02
CA ASP A 683 7.32 -19.60 30.30
C ASP A 683 6.15 -19.81 29.32
N TRP A 684 4.90 -19.68 29.79
CA TRP A 684 3.71 -19.72 28.94
C TRP A 684 3.67 -18.61 27.87
N ILE A 685 3.98 -17.36 28.24
CA ILE A 685 3.98 -16.21 27.31
C ILE A 685 4.87 -16.52 26.10
N THR A 686 6.07 -17.08 26.34
CA THR A 686 7.05 -17.32 25.29
C THR A 686 6.78 -18.56 24.43
N GLU A 687 5.93 -19.47 24.89
CA GLU A 687 5.44 -20.62 24.11
C GLU A 687 4.38 -20.22 23.08
N GLN A 688 3.78 -19.03 23.19
CA GLN A 688 2.70 -18.63 22.30
C GLN A 688 3.22 -18.29 20.89
N PRO A 689 2.48 -18.68 19.83
CA PRO A 689 2.88 -18.42 18.44
C PRO A 689 2.80 -16.93 18.06
N SER A 690 2.07 -16.14 18.85
CA SER A 690 1.88 -14.70 18.66
C SER A 690 2.10 -13.97 19.99
N PRO A 691 2.62 -12.73 19.97
CA PRO A 691 2.74 -11.90 21.16
C PRO A 691 1.40 -11.79 21.91
N VAL A 692 1.46 -11.99 23.22
CA VAL A 692 0.32 -11.82 24.13
C VAL A 692 0.31 -10.39 24.66
N TYR A 693 -0.82 -9.99 25.25
CA TYR A 693 -0.98 -8.64 25.77
C TYR A 693 -1.78 -8.64 27.07
N VAL A 694 -1.58 -7.59 27.86
CA VAL A 694 -2.35 -7.34 29.07
C VAL A 694 -3.69 -6.69 28.70
N HIS A 695 -4.79 -7.21 29.24
CA HIS A 695 -6.13 -6.82 28.87
C HIS A 695 -7.11 -6.93 30.04
N TRP A 696 -8.04 -5.99 30.13
CA TRP A 696 -9.12 -6.05 31.11
C TRP A 696 -10.32 -6.83 30.57
N LYS A 697 -10.80 -7.85 31.28
CA LYS A 697 -11.98 -8.64 30.89
C LYS A 697 -12.76 -9.09 32.11
N ASN A 698 -14.08 -8.85 32.10
CA ASN A 698 -15.03 -9.36 33.09
C ASN A 698 -14.60 -9.12 34.55
N GLY A 699 -14.08 -7.93 34.82
CA GLY A 699 -13.60 -7.55 36.16
C GLY A 699 -12.15 -7.93 36.46
N HIS A 700 -11.45 -8.61 35.56
CA HIS A 700 -10.08 -9.09 35.75
C HIS A 700 -9.05 -8.41 34.84
N ILE A 701 -7.82 -8.24 35.33
CA ILE A 701 -6.64 -7.98 34.49
C ILE A 701 -6.01 -9.33 34.12
N ALA A 702 -5.86 -9.56 32.82
CA ALA A 702 -5.41 -10.81 32.24
C ALA A 702 -4.21 -10.60 31.31
N VAL A 703 -3.35 -11.60 31.19
CA VAL A 703 -2.50 -11.79 30.02
C VAL A 703 -3.24 -12.72 29.06
N ALA A 704 -3.47 -12.26 27.83
CA ALA A 704 -4.30 -12.95 26.85
C ALA A 704 -3.67 -13.00 25.47
N ILE A 705 -4.04 -14.01 24.68
CA ILE A 705 -3.69 -14.10 23.26
C ILE A 705 -4.70 -13.24 22.46
N PRO A 706 -4.24 -12.31 21.60
CA PRO A 706 -5.13 -11.51 20.77
C PRO A 706 -6.12 -12.38 19.97
N GLY A 707 -7.42 -12.04 20.06
CA GLY A 707 -8.48 -12.71 19.31
C GLY A 707 -8.90 -14.09 19.84
N LYS A 708 -8.31 -14.61 20.93
CA LYS A 708 -8.74 -15.88 21.53
C LYS A 708 -9.58 -15.66 22.79
N TRP A 709 -10.71 -16.39 22.89
CA TRP A 709 -11.64 -16.23 24.01
C TRP A 709 -11.12 -16.85 25.32
N PHE A 710 -10.60 -18.09 25.29
CA PHE A 710 -10.30 -18.86 26.51
C PHE A 710 -8.81 -18.94 26.90
N ASP A 711 -7.88 -18.64 25.97
CA ASP A 711 -6.45 -18.69 26.26
C ASP A 711 -5.96 -17.40 26.95
N ARG A 712 -6.22 -17.32 28.26
CA ARG A 712 -5.80 -16.22 29.13
C ARG A 712 -5.52 -16.67 30.56
N TYR A 713 -4.59 -15.98 31.22
CA TYR A 713 -4.33 -16.09 32.66
C TYR A 713 -4.61 -14.77 33.35
N PHE A 714 -5.36 -14.82 34.45
CA PHE A 714 -5.55 -13.65 35.30
C PHE A 714 -4.35 -13.45 36.20
N ILE A 715 -3.96 -12.20 36.37
CA ILE A 715 -2.72 -11.81 37.06
C ILE A 715 -2.98 -10.90 38.26
N ASP A 716 -4.24 -10.65 38.57
CA ASP A 716 -4.71 -9.52 39.39
C ASP A 716 -5.31 -9.93 40.74
N SER A 717 -5.09 -11.19 41.09
CA SER A 717 -5.39 -11.78 42.39
C SER A 717 -4.44 -12.95 42.64
N GLU A 718 -4.39 -13.43 43.88
CA GLU A 718 -3.70 -14.66 44.29
C GLU A 718 -4.65 -15.87 44.33
N ARG A 719 -5.74 -15.83 43.57
CA ARG A 719 -6.77 -16.89 43.51
C ARG A 719 -6.17 -18.29 43.28
N ASP A 720 -5.11 -18.37 42.48
CA ASP A 720 -4.52 -19.64 42.09
C ASP A 720 -3.82 -20.32 43.29
N LYS A 721 -3.16 -19.53 44.16
CA LYS A 721 -2.58 -20.04 45.40
C LYS A 721 -3.66 -20.52 46.36
N MET A 722 -4.74 -19.74 46.51
CA MET A 722 -5.86 -20.11 47.37
C MET A 722 -6.58 -21.38 46.88
N ALA A 723 -6.84 -21.47 45.57
CA ALA A 723 -7.44 -22.65 44.95
C ALA A 723 -6.61 -23.90 45.24
N GLN A 724 -5.29 -23.83 45.07
CA GLN A 724 -4.40 -24.94 45.39
C GLN A 724 -4.48 -25.33 46.88
N ARG A 725 -4.50 -24.35 47.80
CA ARG A 725 -4.66 -24.63 49.25
C ARG A 725 -5.99 -25.29 49.57
N PHE A 726 -7.09 -24.90 48.91
CA PHE A 726 -8.38 -25.55 49.08
C PHE A 726 -8.39 -26.97 48.54
N ILE A 727 -7.79 -27.19 47.37
CA ILE A 727 -7.59 -28.51 46.77
C ILE A 727 -6.84 -29.43 47.74
N GLU A 728 -5.73 -28.96 48.30
CA GLU A 728 -4.91 -29.74 49.24
C GLU A 728 -5.62 -29.97 50.58
N LYS A 729 -6.28 -28.95 51.14
CA LYS A 729 -6.95 -29.04 52.45
C LYS A 729 -8.15 -29.99 52.42
N TYR A 730 -8.92 -29.95 51.33
CA TYR A 730 -10.20 -30.66 51.23
C TYR A 730 -10.19 -31.84 50.27
N SER A 731 -9.02 -32.20 49.72
CA SER A 731 -8.88 -33.27 48.73
C SER A 731 -9.81 -33.08 47.53
N MET A 732 -9.94 -31.84 47.05
CA MET A 732 -10.78 -31.51 45.90
C MET A 732 -10.05 -31.77 44.58
N GLU A 733 -10.82 -31.94 43.52
CA GLU A 733 -10.35 -32.04 42.14
C GLU A 733 -10.57 -30.71 41.42
N TYR A 734 -9.64 -30.32 40.54
CA TYR A 734 -9.84 -29.18 39.66
C TYR A 734 -10.70 -29.58 38.46
N TYR A 735 -11.70 -28.76 38.15
CA TYR A 735 -12.57 -28.99 37.01
C TYR A 735 -11.79 -28.84 35.69
N ALA A 736 -11.55 -29.97 35.04
CA ALA A 736 -10.96 -30.04 33.72
C ALA A 736 -12.02 -29.92 32.64
N ASP A 737 -11.69 -29.18 31.58
CA ASP A 737 -12.56 -29.00 30.42
C ASP A 737 -11.69 -28.83 29.17
N GLU A 738 -11.69 -29.85 28.33
CA GLU A 738 -10.92 -29.87 27.09
C GLU A 738 -11.41 -28.81 26.09
N GLU A 739 -12.70 -28.46 26.08
CA GLU A 739 -13.27 -27.49 25.12
C GLU A 739 -12.76 -26.05 25.37
N VAL A 740 -12.41 -25.73 26.62
CA VAL A 740 -11.83 -24.43 27.01
C VAL A 740 -10.36 -24.52 27.44
N HIS A 741 -9.70 -25.65 27.15
CA HIS A 741 -8.29 -25.93 27.43
C HIS A 741 -7.91 -25.80 28.91
N LYS A 742 -8.78 -26.21 29.83
CA LYS A 742 -8.51 -26.31 31.27
C LYS A 742 -7.94 -27.69 31.59
N SER A 743 -6.71 -27.73 32.06
CA SER A 743 -6.03 -28.96 32.46
C SER A 743 -5.81 -29.01 33.97
N PRO A 744 -5.90 -30.19 34.61
CA PRO A 744 -5.44 -30.41 35.97
C PRO A 744 -3.97 -29.98 36.20
N ASP A 745 -3.15 -30.05 35.14
CA ASP A 745 -1.73 -29.71 35.19
C ASP A 745 -1.45 -28.21 35.00
N ASP A 746 -2.46 -27.37 34.74
CA ASP A 746 -2.28 -25.93 34.46
C ASP A 746 -1.53 -25.22 35.59
N TYR A 747 -1.91 -25.48 36.84
CA TYR A 747 -1.27 -24.89 38.01
C TYR A 747 0.15 -25.41 38.21
N THR A 748 0.38 -26.72 38.03
CA THR A 748 1.72 -27.31 38.15
C THR A 748 2.66 -26.75 37.08
N THR A 749 2.16 -26.59 35.86
CA THR A 749 2.94 -26.14 34.70
C THR A 749 3.18 -24.63 34.75
N TYR A 750 2.13 -23.82 34.87
CA TYR A 750 2.21 -22.37 34.72
C TYR A 750 1.95 -21.58 36.00
N GLY A 751 1.67 -22.26 37.13
CA GLY A 751 1.40 -21.62 38.43
C GLY A 751 0.02 -20.98 38.51
N ARG A 752 -0.85 -21.16 37.51
CA ARG A 752 -2.13 -20.48 37.37
C ARG A 752 -3.19 -21.37 36.72
N TYR A 753 -4.44 -21.19 37.10
CA TYR A 753 -5.59 -21.82 36.46
C TYR A 753 -6.11 -20.96 35.31
N LYS A 754 -6.38 -21.60 34.17
CA LYS A 754 -6.78 -20.91 32.95
C LYS A 754 -8.25 -20.44 33.01
N GLY A 755 -8.50 -19.27 32.44
CA GLY A 755 -9.85 -18.81 32.13
C GLY A 755 -10.58 -18.09 33.27
N GLU A 756 -11.86 -17.84 33.03
CA GLU A 756 -12.69 -16.95 33.85
C GLU A 756 -13.06 -17.56 35.20
N ASP A 757 -13.38 -18.85 35.20
CA ASP A 757 -13.73 -19.61 36.39
C ASP A 757 -12.62 -20.59 36.75
N ALA A 758 -12.23 -20.65 38.02
CA ALA A 758 -11.43 -21.74 38.57
C ALA A 758 -12.31 -22.52 39.55
N ILE A 759 -12.86 -23.64 39.08
CA ILE A 759 -13.81 -24.50 39.83
C ILE A 759 -13.06 -25.72 40.37
N PHE A 760 -13.29 -26.02 41.63
CA PHE A 760 -12.74 -27.17 42.31
C PHE A 760 -13.81 -27.81 43.18
N TYR A 761 -13.85 -29.14 43.19
CA TYR A 761 -14.98 -29.88 43.72
C TYR A 761 -14.58 -31.23 44.33
N PHE A 762 -15.46 -31.81 45.12
CA PHE A 762 -15.44 -33.23 45.44
C PHE A 762 -16.87 -33.77 45.46
N ASN A 763 -17.02 -35.07 45.24
CA ASN A 763 -18.33 -35.73 45.22
C ASN A 763 -18.63 -36.42 46.55
N TYR A 764 -19.86 -36.29 47.03
CA TYR A 764 -20.34 -36.94 48.26
C TYR A 764 -20.81 -38.38 48.02
N ASP A 765 -21.01 -38.77 46.78
CA ASP A 765 -21.51 -40.08 46.38
C ASP A 765 -20.74 -40.62 45.16
N GLU A 766 -20.75 -41.95 45.01
CA GLU A 766 -19.99 -42.64 43.95
C GLU A 766 -20.54 -42.40 42.53
N ASN A 767 -21.75 -41.84 42.39
CA ASN A 767 -22.37 -41.54 41.09
C ASN A 767 -22.14 -40.09 40.65
N ASP A 768 -21.39 -39.30 41.43
CA ASP A 768 -21.13 -37.88 41.18
C ASP A 768 -22.42 -37.03 41.06
N ASP A 769 -23.52 -37.45 41.68
CA ASP A 769 -24.81 -36.75 41.63
C ASP A 769 -24.82 -35.54 42.59
N TYR A 770 -24.00 -35.56 43.65
CA TYR A 770 -23.95 -34.52 44.69
C TYR A 770 -22.52 -34.04 44.90
N SER A 771 -22.20 -32.87 44.38
CA SER A 771 -20.86 -32.29 44.48
C SER A 771 -20.84 -31.05 45.37
N PHE A 772 -19.78 -30.90 46.17
CA PHE A 772 -19.44 -29.64 46.81
C PHE A 772 -18.44 -28.91 45.94
N ASN A 773 -18.73 -27.66 45.60
CA ASN A 773 -17.94 -26.88 44.66
C ASN A 773 -17.54 -25.55 45.27
N ILE A 774 -16.34 -25.13 44.91
CA ILE A 774 -15.85 -23.78 45.12
C ILE A 774 -15.41 -23.23 43.77
N ASN A 775 -15.73 -21.97 43.48
CA ASN A 775 -15.40 -21.33 42.23
C ASN A 775 -14.90 -19.89 42.46
N PHE A 776 -13.68 -19.61 41.99
CA PHE A 776 -13.22 -18.23 41.75
C PHE A 776 -13.73 -17.76 40.39
N SER A 777 -14.82 -17.00 40.39
CA SER A 777 -15.56 -16.60 39.19
C SER A 777 -15.35 -15.14 38.79
N ASN A 778 -15.87 -14.80 37.60
CA ASN A 778 -15.87 -13.45 37.04
C ASN A 778 -16.26 -12.34 38.04
N ASN A 779 -15.63 -11.19 37.85
CA ASN A 779 -15.68 -10.04 38.75
C ASN A 779 -15.26 -10.40 40.17
N HIS A 780 -14.20 -11.20 40.33
CA HIS A 780 -13.63 -11.55 41.64
C HIS A 780 -14.67 -12.06 42.66
N ARG A 781 -15.64 -12.86 42.21
CA ARG A 781 -16.67 -13.46 43.08
C ARG A 781 -16.25 -14.84 43.54
N PHE A 782 -16.28 -15.07 44.85
CA PHE A 782 -15.97 -16.34 45.47
C PHE A 782 -17.26 -17.10 45.74
N ARG A 783 -17.45 -18.20 45.04
CA ARG A 783 -18.69 -18.98 45.09
C ARG A 783 -18.45 -20.29 45.79
N ILE A 784 -19.29 -20.59 46.76
CA ILE A 784 -19.38 -21.90 47.40
C ILE A 784 -20.76 -22.44 47.07
N PHE A 785 -20.87 -23.62 46.48
CA PHE A 785 -22.17 -24.17 46.13
C PHE A 785 -22.19 -25.69 46.15
N VAL A 786 -23.38 -26.23 46.38
CA VAL A 786 -23.66 -27.66 46.26
C VAL A 786 -24.46 -27.85 45.00
N GLU A 787 -23.99 -28.70 44.10
CA GLU A 787 -24.73 -29.11 42.91
C GLU A 787 -25.53 -30.38 43.22
N LEU A 788 -26.77 -30.44 42.72
CA LEU A 788 -27.70 -31.53 42.96
C LEU A 788 -28.31 -32.02 41.64
N PRO A 789 -28.69 -33.30 41.52
CA PRO A 789 -29.02 -33.89 40.22
C PRO A 789 -30.33 -33.36 39.62
N LYS A 790 -31.17 -32.71 40.43
CA LYS A 790 -32.49 -32.18 40.03
C LYS A 790 -32.85 -30.91 40.81
N LYS A 791 -33.52 -29.97 40.15
CA LYS A 791 -34.12 -28.77 40.79
C LYS A 791 -34.99 -29.06 42.01
N THR A 792 -35.72 -30.18 42.00
CA THR A 792 -36.56 -30.59 43.15
C THR A 792 -35.72 -31.01 44.35
N ARG A 793 -34.54 -31.60 44.11
CA ARG A 793 -33.57 -31.94 45.16
C ARG A 793 -32.91 -30.68 45.72
N ALA A 794 -32.51 -29.74 44.88
CA ALA A 794 -31.96 -28.45 45.31
C ALA A 794 -32.91 -27.67 46.22
N LYS A 795 -34.20 -27.58 45.85
CA LYS A 795 -35.23 -26.97 46.70
C LYS A 795 -35.35 -27.66 48.06
N LYS A 796 -35.42 -29.00 48.06
CA LYS A 796 -35.51 -29.79 49.30
C LYS A 796 -34.26 -29.61 50.18
N PHE A 797 -33.07 -29.57 49.58
CA PHE A 797 -31.83 -29.31 50.28
C PHE A 797 -31.88 -27.93 50.95
N HIS A 798 -32.24 -26.88 50.21
CA HIS A 798 -32.35 -25.52 50.74
C HIS A 798 -33.37 -25.40 51.88
N GLU A 799 -34.54 -26.06 51.76
CA GLU A 799 -35.56 -26.11 52.83
C GLU A 799 -35.05 -26.75 54.13
N ILE A 800 -34.21 -27.80 54.02
CA ILE A 800 -33.64 -28.51 55.18
C ILE A 800 -32.45 -27.75 55.77
N ALA A 801 -31.56 -27.25 54.91
CA ALA A 801 -30.37 -26.49 55.30
C ALA A 801 -30.74 -25.18 56.01
N LYS A 802 -31.87 -24.56 55.61
CA LYS A 802 -32.31 -23.22 56.07
C LYS A 802 -31.22 -22.16 55.91
N ALA A 803 -30.38 -22.35 54.91
CA ALA A 803 -29.23 -21.51 54.59
C ALA A 803 -28.95 -21.58 53.08
N GLY A 804 -28.17 -20.63 52.59
CA GLY A 804 -27.87 -20.45 51.18
C GLY A 804 -29.06 -19.94 50.35
N HIS A 805 -28.89 -19.86 49.03
CA HIS A 805 -29.93 -19.46 48.07
C HIS A 805 -29.79 -20.19 46.74
N ILE A 806 -30.84 -20.15 45.92
CA ILE A 806 -30.86 -20.75 44.58
C ILE A 806 -31.00 -19.63 43.54
N TYR A 807 -30.06 -19.53 42.61
CA TYR A 807 -30.17 -18.60 41.49
C TYR A 807 -31.20 -19.08 40.47
N LYS A 808 -31.87 -18.15 39.80
CA LYS A 808 -32.90 -18.49 38.79
C LYS A 808 -32.31 -19.23 37.60
N ASP A 809 -31.12 -18.81 37.19
CA ASP A 809 -30.43 -19.31 36.00
C ASP A 809 -29.63 -20.60 36.28
N ASP A 810 -29.47 -20.95 37.56
CA ASP A 810 -28.85 -22.19 38.01
C ASP A 810 -29.71 -22.88 39.09
N PRO A 811 -30.83 -23.52 38.69
CA PRO A 811 -31.82 -24.04 39.62
C PRO A 811 -31.43 -25.38 40.24
N TYR A 812 -30.26 -25.93 39.90
CA TYR A 812 -29.74 -27.21 40.41
C TYR A 812 -28.76 -27.02 41.56
N CYS A 813 -28.26 -25.80 41.75
CA CYS A 813 -27.26 -25.48 42.76
C CYS A 813 -27.84 -24.68 43.94
N VAL A 814 -27.34 -24.96 45.14
CA VAL A 814 -27.59 -24.18 46.35
C VAL A 814 -26.29 -23.48 46.75
N TYR A 815 -26.30 -22.15 46.71
CA TYR A 815 -25.14 -21.29 46.89
C TYR A 815 -25.02 -20.78 48.34
N PHE A 816 -23.80 -20.78 48.86
CA PHE A 816 -23.37 -20.28 50.16
C PHE A 816 -22.33 -19.16 49.97
N ASP A 817 -22.55 -18.29 48.99
CA ASP A 817 -21.58 -17.31 48.49
C ASP A 817 -21.87 -15.86 48.95
N CYS A 818 -22.59 -15.70 50.06
CA CYS A 818 -22.85 -14.39 50.68
C CYS A 818 -22.30 -14.30 52.10
N ASP A 819 -21.95 -13.08 52.51
CA ASP A 819 -21.63 -12.74 53.90
C ASP A 819 -22.88 -12.75 54.81
N ASN A 820 -22.69 -12.41 56.09
CA ASN A 820 -23.80 -12.39 57.07
C ASN A 820 -24.84 -11.30 56.78
N ASP A 821 -24.51 -10.29 55.98
CA ASP A 821 -25.39 -9.19 55.57
C ASP A 821 -26.09 -9.47 54.23
N GLY A 822 -25.80 -10.62 53.61
CA GLY A 822 -26.38 -11.05 52.34
C GLY A 822 -25.68 -10.51 51.10
N ASN A 823 -24.52 -9.86 51.24
CA ASN A 823 -23.73 -9.39 50.10
C ASN A 823 -22.88 -10.54 49.53
N PRO A 824 -22.70 -10.62 48.20
CA PRO A 824 -21.81 -11.60 47.60
C PRO A 824 -20.37 -11.49 48.12
N LEU A 825 -19.70 -12.62 48.32
CA LEU A 825 -18.28 -12.67 48.67
C LEU A 825 -17.45 -12.16 47.47
N PHE A 826 -16.99 -10.91 47.55
CA PHE A 826 -16.19 -10.23 46.53
C PHE A 826 -14.89 -9.72 47.16
N ARG A 827 -13.72 -10.19 46.66
CA ARG A 827 -12.40 -9.72 47.09
C ARG A 827 -11.35 -9.88 46.01
N TYR A 828 -10.39 -8.95 45.97
CA TYR A 828 -9.14 -9.11 45.22
C TYR A 828 -8.23 -10.04 46.04
N TYR A 829 -8.45 -11.34 45.89
CA TYR A 829 -7.90 -12.40 46.74
C TYR A 829 -6.41 -12.23 47.04
N LEU A 830 -6.05 -12.09 48.31
CA LEU A 830 -4.67 -12.15 48.79
C LEU A 830 -4.47 -13.41 49.63
N ASP A 831 -3.41 -14.17 49.45
CA ASP A 831 -3.18 -15.47 50.12
C ASP A 831 -3.24 -15.37 51.66
N CYS A 832 -2.97 -14.19 52.23
CA CYS A 832 -3.13 -13.92 53.66
C CYS A 832 -4.59 -13.93 54.15
N GLU A 833 -5.57 -13.80 53.26
CA GLU A 833 -7.01 -13.83 53.55
C GLU A 833 -7.60 -15.25 53.51
N PHE A 834 -6.79 -16.28 53.23
CA PHE A 834 -7.28 -17.65 53.09
C PHE A 834 -8.10 -18.10 54.30
N ASP A 835 -7.62 -17.89 55.52
CA ASP A 835 -8.28 -18.38 56.75
C ASP A 835 -9.68 -17.79 56.92
N GLU A 836 -9.93 -16.58 56.40
CA GLU A 836 -11.25 -15.96 56.41
C GLU A 836 -12.20 -16.64 55.42
N LEU A 837 -11.77 -16.85 54.17
CA LEU A 837 -12.57 -17.56 53.16
C LEU A 837 -12.82 -19.01 53.56
N ASP A 838 -11.82 -19.64 54.16
CA ASP A 838 -11.87 -21.00 54.66
C ASP A 838 -12.92 -21.17 55.76
N ALA A 839 -13.11 -20.18 56.64
CA ALA A 839 -14.20 -20.20 57.62
C ALA A 839 -15.60 -20.24 56.97
N TYR A 840 -15.80 -19.55 55.84
CA TYR A 840 -17.05 -19.66 55.06
C TYR A 840 -17.20 -21.05 54.44
N VAL A 841 -16.11 -21.62 53.91
CA VAL A 841 -16.08 -22.97 53.34
C VAL A 841 -16.39 -24.03 54.40
N GLU A 842 -15.74 -24.01 55.56
CA GLU A 842 -16.00 -24.96 56.66
C GLU A 842 -17.46 -24.91 57.13
N LYS A 843 -18.02 -23.71 57.26
CA LYS A 843 -19.43 -23.51 57.63
C LYS A 843 -20.36 -24.09 56.57
N ALA A 844 -20.08 -23.85 55.29
CA ALA A 844 -20.86 -24.39 54.17
C ALA A 844 -20.73 -25.92 54.07
N MET A 845 -19.54 -26.48 54.24
CA MET A 845 -19.30 -27.93 54.23
C MET A 845 -20.04 -28.61 55.38
N LYS A 846 -19.95 -28.08 56.60
CA LYS A 846 -20.70 -28.62 57.76
C LYS A 846 -22.20 -28.60 57.52
N THR A 847 -22.72 -27.47 57.05
CA THR A 847 -24.15 -27.33 56.73
C THR A 847 -24.57 -28.33 55.66
N THR A 848 -23.71 -28.55 54.66
CA THR A 848 -23.95 -29.49 53.56
C THR A 848 -23.98 -30.92 54.05
N HIS A 849 -22.96 -31.34 54.79
CA HIS A 849 -22.87 -32.69 55.37
C HIS A 849 -24.09 -33.00 56.25
N ASP A 850 -24.42 -32.13 57.20
CA ASP A 850 -25.60 -32.29 58.07
C ASP A 850 -26.91 -32.39 57.28
N THR A 851 -27.00 -31.65 56.16
CA THR A 851 -28.20 -31.65 55.29
C THR A 851 -28.29 -32.92 54.47
N LEU A 852 -27.19 -33.41 53.90
CA LEU A 852 -27.15 -34.64 53.12
C LEU A 852 -27.42 -35.88 53.99
N VAL A 853 -26.92 -35.91 55.24
CA VAL A 853 -27.28 -36.94 56.25
C VAL A 853 -28.78 -36.93 56.51
N LYS A 854 -29.38 -35.76 56.76
CA LYS A 854 -30.85 -35.63 56.96
C LYS A 854 -31.66 -36.02 55.73
N MET A 855 -31.10 -35.86 54.55
CA MET A 855 -31.71 -36.29 53.29
C MET A 855 -31.54 -37.79 53.01
N GLY A 856 -30.74 -38.50 53.82
CA GLY A 856 -30.44 -39.91 53.66
C GLY A 856 -29.55 -40.21 52.45
N ILE A 857 -28.73 -39.25 52.03
CA ILE A 857 -27.83 -39.39 50.88
C ILE A 857 -26.48 -39.96 51.32
N ILE A 858 -25.96 -39.50 52.46
CA ILE A 858 -24.68 -39.96 53.03
C ILE A 858 -24.89 -40.52 54.45
N SER A 859 -23.99 -41.40 54.87
CA SER A 859 -23.99 -42.00 56.22
C SER A 859 -23.41 -41.04 57.26
N THR A 860 -23.78 -41.26 58.54
CA THR A 860 -23.49 -40.38 59.69
C THR A 860 -22.03 -40.47 60.14
#